data_AF-A0A9P0G6D2-F1
#
_entry.id   AF-A0A9P0G6D2-F1
#
_cell.length_a   1.000
_cell.length_b   1.000
_cell.length_c   1.000
_cell.angle_alpha   90.00
_cell.angle_beta   90.00
_cell.angle_gamma   90.00
#
_symmetry.space_group_name_H-M   'P 1'
#
loop_
_entity.id
_entity.type
_entity.pdbx_description
1 polymer ?
#
loop_
_entity_poly.entity_id
_entity_poly.type
_entity_poly.pdbx_seq_one_letter_code
_entity_poly.pdbx_strand_id
1 'polypeptide(L)'
;MSFPITNKLYPANHKTIFVLDHTPYFGISCENPIEFDFLKSRTPGFIPMTPISKSLWTSSVESAIEYCRIVWDLFPQGKLVRFIASDTVAHILNTWNPTQQNLTHIMNGMSLIGVPPPPPPLRAVSTPLDHTVLHGLRAAIEALSEATELQLQKSRNGIDGAKVLNNTRVICITSARDNDSMKRLEDIFLTVLNQQNKMATTSDRLLPIHHCHLVIINTFPINIDSHVNNHPPKSLSQILTTEVHSIKAPLIPNKLSSLILEHYDLASTTVTGIPMKEEQNASSSANYDVEIFHASSAHTAILKGNASDSAAIRTIKEGMEYETTTLKWCTPRGVTGSELQNCTCMHRITPVDVNSRPSLCLINFLLNGRSVMLEMPRKAGGKITSHLLAAHGGEIFIHTLCTARSVLEDPPSISEGCGGRVTDYRITDFGMLIKQNTLLPIKVKPGNEEPEQPIQKMKTRLSRLTRYWPLTISSTLIFNLKNYFDPLPTLITKDKMTDEELFQCKKVIYNLISLESKMEPLHPLNSGQRVKGQKREEQYKAMWNELETLVKNNLHSENHRNVYTCLLECHKFNFDEDKIADKVELDDALHQLDSMGAGKSDQEIPRASVIRATTDSPMSPPPLTSIVPAISRNSSSRNGGIYNTQRSLLEIFTSQEKIKPRQEFLGRQTESLVYKLYTNLKTDDRGPRENMEVE
;
A
#
# COMPACT_ATOMS: atom_id res chain seq x y z
N MET A 1 -21.78 6.36 30.78
CA MET A 1 -22.76 6.72 29.74
C MET A 1 -22.38 6.00 28.47
N SER A 2 -23.18 5.01 28.06
CA SER A 2 -22.94 4.23 26.84
C SER A 2 -23.38 5.07 25.64
N PHE A 3 -22.43 5.44 24.78
CA PHE A 3 -22.76 6.01 23.48
C PHE A 3 -23.56 4.99 22.69
N PRO A 4 -24.75 5.34 22.16
CA PRO A 4 -25.44 4.45 21.26
C PRO A 4 -24.56 4.29 20.02
N ILE A 5 -24.14 3.06 19.73
CA ILE A 5 -23.68 2.68 18.40
C ILE A 5 -24.93 2.75 17.54
N THR A 6 -25.23 3.95 17.05
CA THR A 6 -26.18 4.12 15.96
C THR A 6 -25.59 3.35 14.80
N ASN A 7 -26.22 2.24 14.41
CA ASN A 7 -26.09 1.70 13.08
C ASN A 7 -26.40 2.87 12.13
N LYS A 8 -25.36 3.57 11.66
CA LYS A 8 -25.51 4.71 10.74
C LYS A 8 -26.13 4.16 9.47
N LEU A 9 -27.46 4.27 9.39
CA LEU A 9 -28.28 3.84 8.28
C LEU A 9 -27.77 4.60 7.05
N TYR A 10 -26.99 3.88 6.24
CA TYR A 10 -26.42 4.27 4.95
C TYR A 10 -25.43 5.44 4.96
N PRO A 11 -24.11 5.19 4.82
CA PRO A 11 -23.16 6.29 4.81
C PRO A 11 -23.32 7.10 3.52
N ALA A 12 -23.90 8.29 3.64
CA ALA A 12 -24.00 9.33 2.61
C ALA A 12 -22.63 9.95 2.26
N ASN A 13 -21.62 9.11 2.04
CA ASN A 13 -20.23 9.52 1.85
C ASN A 13 -19.64 9.01 0.53
N HIS A 14 -20.41 8.27 -0.26
CA HIS A 14 -20.02 7.92 -1.64
C HIS A 14 -20.01 9.14 -2.55
N LYS A 15 -21.04 9.99 -2.48
CA LYS A 15 -21.17 11.26 -3.20
C LYS A 15 -21.28 12.42 -2.22
N THR A 16 -20.30 13.30 -2.24
CA THR A 16 -20.35 14.58 -1.53
C THR A 16 -20.26 15.71 -2.55
N ILE A 17 -21.08 16.75 -2.43
CA ILE A 17 -20.96 17.97 -3.23
C ILE A 17 -20.70 19.16 -2.31
N PHE A 18 -19.64 19.91 -2.58
CA PHE A 18 -19.47 21.25 -2.03
C PHE A 18 -20.17 22.26 -2.93
N VAL A 19 -21.05 23.06 -2.33
CA VAL A 19 -21.65 24.25 -2.96
C VAL A 19 -21.05 25.47 -2.26
N LEU A 20 -20.27 26.25 -3.00
CA LEU A 20 -19.59 27.43 -2.48
C LEU A 20 -20.25 28.69 -3.04
N ASP A 21 -20.63 29.58 -2.15
CA ASP A 21 -21.18 30.88 -2.50
C ASP A 21 -20.09 31.80 -3.09
N HIS A 22 -20.27 32.20 -4.35
CA HIS A 22 -19.40 33.11 -5.10
C HIS A 22 -20.08 34.45 -5.37
N THR A 23 -21.09 34.81 -4.57
CA THR A 23 -21.74 36.12 -4.65
C THR A 23 -20.78 37.24 -4.19
N PRO A 24 -21.03 38.51 -4.56
CA PRO A 24 -20.18 39.63 -4.15
C PRO A 24 -19.93 39.73 -2.63
N TYR A 25 -20.88 39.26 -1.80
CA TYR A 25 -20.72 39.23 -0.35
C TYR A 25 -19.52 38.37 0.08
N PHE A 26 -19.25 37.27 -0.62
CA PHE A 26 -18.12 36.39 -0.30
C PHE A 26 -16.75 37.00 -0.67
N GLY A 27 -16.73 38.10 -1.41
CA GLY A 27 -15.53 38.88 -1.71
C GLY A 27 -15.01 39.72 -0.53
N ILE A 28 -15.80 39.91 0.53
CA ILE A 28 -15.39 40.74 1.69
C ILE A 28 -14.35 40.04 2.55
N SER A 29 -13.57 40.83 3.27
CA SER A 29 -12.59 40.39 4.28
C SER A 29 -13.26 39.62 5.41
N CYS A 30 -12.60 38.57 5.90
CA CYS A 30 -13.01 37.84 7.10
C CYS A 30 -12.62 38.56 8.40
N GLU A 31 -11.90 39.68 8.31
CA GLU A 31 -11.42 40.49 9.44
C GLU A 31 -10.51 39.70 10.39
N ASN A 32 -9.74 38.75 9.86
CA ASN A 32 -8.72 38.00 10.57
C ASN A 32 -7.32 38.37 10.04
N PRO A 33 -6.60 39.29 10.70
CA PRO A 33 -5.32 39.78 10.20
C PRO A 33 -4.27 38.67 10.21
N ILE A 34 -3.58 38.52 9.08
CA ILE A 34 -2.44 37.62 8.90
C ILE A 34 -1.19 38.49 8.81
N GLU A 35 -0.30 38.33 9.78
CA GLU A 35 0.99 39.01 9.81
C GLU A 35 2.00 38.29 8.89
N PHE A 36 2.69 39.05 8.06
CA PHE A 36 3.73 38.55 7.17
C PHE A 36 5.11 39.03 7.64
N ASP A 37 5.77 38.26 8.50
CA ASP A 37 7.11 38.59 8.99
C ASP A 37 8.19 37.87 8.14
N PHE A 38 8.38 38.34 6.89
CA PHE A 38 9.34 37.73 5.95
C PHE A 38 10.80 38.16 6.16
N LEU A 39 11.10 39.13 7.02
CA LEU A 39 12.43 39.75 7.09
C LEU A 39 13.05 39.61 8.48
N LYS A 40 13.89 38.58 8.63
CA LYS A 40 14.65 38.28 9.85
C LYS A 40 15.74 39.32 10.20
N SER A 41 16.01 40.32 9.35
CA SER A 41 17.00 41.38 9.62
C SER A 41 16.30 42.69 9.97
N ARG A 42 16.04 42.91 11.25
CA ARG A 42 15.52 44.19 11.76
C ARG A 42 16.64 45.24 11.75
N THR A 43 16.84 45.91 10.63
CA THR A 43 17.63 47.15 10.58
C THR A 43 16.84 48.27 11.28
N PRO A 44 17.50 49.22 11.98
CA PRO A 44 16.80 50.35 12.59
C PRO A 44 16.06 51.16 11.50
N GLY A 45 14.75 51.37 11.67
CA GLY A 45 13.89 52.12 10.72
C GLY A 45 12.93 51.27 9.87
N PHE A 46 12.83 49.96 10.09
CA PHE A 46 11.91 49.10 9.34
C PHE A 46 10.43 49.33 9.74
N ILE A 47 9.58 49.63 8.77
CA ILE A 47 8.12 49.72 8.93
C ILE A 47 7.54 48.33 8.61
N PRO A 48 6.88 47.64 9.57
CA PRO A 48 6.24 46.36 9.31
C PRO A 48 5.14 46.51 8.26
N MET A 49 5.02 45.51 7.37
CA MET A 49 3.94 45.53 6.38
C MET A 49 2.58 45.44 7.09
N THR A 50 1.59 46.16 6.56
CA THR A 50 0.21 46.09 7.04
C THR A 50 -0.29 44.64 6.93
N PRO A 51 -0.85 44.06 8.00
CA PRO A 51 -1.47 42.74 7.94
C PRO A 51 -2.55 42.71 6.87
N ILE A 52 -2.70 41.57 6.19
CA ILE A 52 -3.80 41.34 5.24
C ILE A 52 -4.75 40.30 5.79
N SER A 53 -6.00 40.35 5.36
CA SER A 53 -7.03 39.38 5.75
C SER A 53 -7.48 38.60 4.52
N LYS A 54 -7.81 37.33 4.72
CA LYS A 54 -8.45 36.51 3.69
C LYS A 54 -9.89 37.00 3.46
N SER A 55 -10.47 36.70 2.30
CA SER A 55 -11.91 36.87 2.11
C SER A 55 -12.70 35.69 2.68
N LEU A 56 -14.02 35.84 2.79
CA LEU A 56 -14.91 34.71 3.11
C LEU A 56 -14.80 33.60 2.06
N TRP A 57 -14.71 33.96 0.77
CA TRP A 57 -14.47 33.04 -0.33
C TRP A 57 -13.19 32.23 -0.14
N THR A 58 -12.05 32.91 0.06
CA THR A 58 -10.76 32.23 0.22
C THR A 58 -10.78 31.28 1.42
N SER A 59 -11.35 31.72 2.54
CA SER A 59 -11.48 30.89 3.76
C SER A 59 -12.34 29.64 3.50
N SER A 60 -13.43 29.78 2.72
CA SER A 60 -14.33 28.69 2.37
C SER A 60 -13.67 27.68 1.43
N VAL A 61 -12.99 28.17 0.39
CA VAL A 61 -12.28 27.36 -0.60
C VAL A 61 -11.14 26.57 0.06
N GLU A 62 -10.28 27.22 0.84
CA GLU A 62 -9.18 26.54 1.56
C GLU A 62 -9.71 25.41 2.46
N SER A 63 -10.78 25.68 3.21
CA SER A 63 -11.37 24.70 4.13
C SER A 63 -11.96 23.50 3.38
N ALA A 64 -12.64 23.73 2.26
CA ALA A 64 -13.23 22.68 1.43
C ALA A 64 -12.16 21.83 0.71
N ILE A 65 -11.05 22.45 0.28
CA ILE A 65 -9.91 21.74 -0.30
C ILE A 65 -9.24 20.84 0.74
N GLU A 66 -9.03 21.34 1.96
CA GLU A 66 -8.40 20.54 3.03
C GLU A 66 -9.27 19.33 3.41
N TYR A 67 -10.59 19.51 3.45
CA TYR A 67 -11.53 18.40 3.60
C TYR A 67 -11.32 17.34 2.50
N CYS A 68 -11.18 17.75 1.24
CA CYS A 68 -10.99 16.82 0.12
C CYS A 68 -9.62 16.13 0.15
N ARG A 69 -8.57 16.84 0.56
CA ARG A 69 -7.24 16.24 0.76
C ARG A 69 -7.32 15.07 1.75
N ILE A 70 -7.96 15.27 2.90
CA ILE A 70 -8.15 14.22 3.90
C ILE A 70 -8.93 13.04 3.32
N VAL A 71 -10.04 13.30 2.61
CA VAL A 71 -10.84 12.25 1.97
C VAL A 71 -10.02 11.43 0.98
N TRP A 72 -9.27 12.07 0.08
CA TRP A 72 -8.54 11.37 -0.98
C TRP A 72 -7.27 10.68 -0.48
N ASP A 73 -6.65 11.15 0.59
CA ASP A 73 -5.55 10.45 1.25
C ASP A 73 -6.03 9.14 1.91
N LEU A 74 -7.21 9.16 2.53
CA LEU A 74 -7.76 8.00 3.24
C LEU A 74 -8.50 7.04 2.32
N PHE A 75 -9.16 7.56 1.30
CA PHE A 75 -10.02 6.84 0.37
C PHE A 75 -9.62 7.14 -1.08
N PRO A 76 -8.55 6.50 -1.58
CA PRO A 76 -8.07 6.72 -2.95
C PRO A 76 -9.08 6.28 -4.02
N GLN A 77 -10.07 5.46 -3.65
CA GLN A 77 -11.15 5.00 -4.51
C GLN A 77 -12.47 4.97 -3.73
N GLY A 78 -13.58 5.08 -4.45
CA GLY A 78 -14.92 4.83 -3.91
C GLY A 78 -15.59 5.99 -3.17
N LYS A 79 -14.87 7.05 -2.83
CA LYS A 79 -15.41 8.29 -2.24
C LYS A 79 -15.17 9.44 -3.20
N LEU A 80 -16.25 10.06 -3.68
CA LEU A 80 -16.20 11.09 -4.71
C LEU A 80 -16.67 12.42 -4.15
N VAL A 81 -16.01 13.50 -4.55
CA VAL A 81 -16.34 14.86 -4.16
C VAL A 81 -16.47 15.75 -5.40
N ARG A 82 -17.58 16.47 -5.50
CA ARG A 82 -17.84 17.44 -6.58
C ARG A 82 -17.85 18.86 -6.02
N PHE A 83 -17.33 19.81 -6.77
CA PHE A 83 -17.36 21.23 -6.41
C PHE A 83 -18.23 22.02 -7.37
N ILE A 84 -19.07 22.87 -6.81
CA ILE A 84 -19.92 23.81 -7.53
C ILE A 84 -19.78 25.17 -6.86
N ALA A 85 -19.35 26.18 -7.61
CA ALA A 85 -19.42 27.57 -7.17
C ALA A 85 -20.71 28.20 -7.70
N SER A 86 -21.33 29.11 -6.95
CA SER A 86 -22.64 29.67 -7.30
C SER A 86 -22.64 31.19 -7.19
N ASP A 87 -22.98 31.85 -8.30
CA ASP A 87 -23.16 33.30 -8.39
C ASP A 87 -24.47 33.62 -9.14
N THR A 88 -24.39 34.22 -10.32
CA THR A 88 -25.52 34.37 -11.27
C THR A 88 -25.87 33.05 -11.96
N VAL A 89 -24.94 32.09 -11.96
CA VAL A 89 -25.10 30.74 -12.50
C VAL A 89 -24.41 29.72 -11.59
N ALA A 90 -24.57 28.43 -11.91
CA ALA A 90 -23.82 27.36 -11.27
C ALA A 90 -22.57 27.01 -12.08
N HIS A 91 -21.40 27.15 -11.48
CA HIS A 91 -20.11 26.77 -12.08
C HIS A 91 -19.67 25.41 -11.55
N ILE A 92 -19.79 24.39 -12.39
CA ILE A 92 -19.43 23.02 -12.05
C ILE A 92 -17.95 22.79 -12.35
N LEU A 93 -17.14 22.52 -11.33
CA LEU A 93 -15.68 22.42 -11.47
C LEU A 93 -15.15 21.03 -11.83
N ASN A 94 -15.87 19.99 -11.44
CA ASN A 94 -15.55 18.61 -11.76
C ASN A 94 -16.82 17.75 -11.83
N THR A 95 -16.65 16.47 -12.19
CA THR A 95 -17.70 15.47 -12.33
C THR A 95 -17.42 14.27 -11.41
N TRP A 96 -18.23 13.21 -11.52
CA TRP A 96 -18.00 11.94 -10.83
C TRP A 96 -16.87 11.09 -11.43
N ASN A 97 -16.15 11.58 -12.44
CA ASN A 97 -15.03 10.88 -13.05
C ASN A 97 -13.86 10.75 -12.05
N PRO A 98 -13.34 9.52 -11.80
CA PRO A 98 -12.17 9.29 -10.95
C PRO A 98 -10.94 10.12 -11.32
N THR A 99 -10.71 10.40 -12.61
CA THR A 99 -9.54 11.19 -13.06
C THR A 99 -9.59 12.64 -12.60
N GLN A 100 -10.78 13.15 -12.26
CA GLN A 100 -11.00 14.51 -11.77
C GLN A 100 -11.05 14.60 -10.23
N GLN A 101 -10.82 13.47 -9.52
CA GLN A 101 -10.81 13.41 -8.05
C GLN A 101 -9.41 13.66 -7.49
N ASN A 102 -8.84 14.83 -7.81
CA ASN A 102 -7.52 15.23 -7.34
C ASN A 102 -7.46 16.74 -7.09
N LEU A 103 -6.58 17.18 -6.17
CA LEU A 103 -6.53 18.59 -5.77
C LEU A 103 -6.08 19.49 -6.93
N THR A 104 -5.18 19.02 -7.80
CA THR A 104 -4.68 19.80 -8.94
C THR A 104 -5.83 20.23 -9.87
N HIS A 105 -6.73 19.30 -10.21
CA HIS A 105 -7.90 19.59 -11.03
C HIS A 105 -8.81 20.64 -10.38
N ILE A 106 -9.11 20.48 -9.09
CA ILE A 106 -9.97 21.43 -8.36
C ILE A 106 -9.31 22.80 -8.24
N MET A 107 -8.02 22.86 -7.89
CA MET A 107 -7.27 24.11 -7.76
C MET A 107 -7.19 24.89 -9.07
N ASN A 108 -7.02 24.18 -10.20
CA ASN A 108 -7.06 24.79 -11.52
C ASN A 108 -8.46 25.32 -11.84
N GLY A 109 -9.52 24.59 -11.49
CA GLY A 109 -10.89 25.06 -11.63
C GLY A 109 -11.19 26.31 -10.80
N MET A 110 -10.77 26.32 -9.53
CA MET A 110 -10.95 27.47 -8.63
C MET A 110 -10.18 28.70 -9.11
N SER A 111 -8.97 28.52 -9.65
CA SER A 111 -8.18 29.64 -10.17
C SER A 111 -8.78 30.24 -11.44
N LEU A 112 -9.45 29.44 -12.27
CA LEU A 112 -10.17 29.90 -13.46
C LEU A 112 -11.42 30.72 -13.12
N ILE A 113 -12.16 30.34 -12.07
CA ILE A 113 -13.31 31.13 -11.57
C ILE A 113 -12.82 32.45 -10.95
N GLY A 114 -11.71 32.42 -10.21
CA GLY A 114 -11.14 33.59 -9.56
C GLY A 114 -11.93 34.03 -8.31
N VAL A 115 -11.71 35.28 -7.90
CA VAL A 115 -12.38 35.86 -6.73
C VAL A 115 -13.81 36.30 -7.05
N PRO A 116 -14.72 36.37 -6.06
CA PRO A 116 -16.06 36.86 -6.28
C PRO A 116 -16.08 38.25 -6.93
N PRO A 117 -17.08 38.54 -7.78
CA PRO A 117 -17.18 39.83 -8.43
C PRO A 117 -17.35 40.94 -7.37
N PRO A 118 -16.80 42.15 -7.63
CA PRO A 118 -17.00 43.27 -6.71
C PRO A 118 -18.49 43.61 -6.61
N PRO A 119 -18.94 44.14 -5.45
CA PRO A 119 -20.32 44.59 -5.32
C PRO A 119 -20.64 45.64 -6.38
N PRO A 120 -21.84 45.59 -7.00
CA PRO A 120 -22.20 46.51 -8.06
C PRO A 120 -22.11 47.97 -7.56
N PRO A 121 -21.54 48.89 -8.35
CA PRO A 121 -21.46 50.29 -7.94
C PRO A 121 -22.86 50.87 -7.78
N LEU A 122 -23.05 51.70 -6.75
CA LEU A 122 -24.32 52.35 -6.37
C LEU A 122 -25.04 53.12 -7.51
N ARG A 123 -24.39 53.32 -8.66
CA ARG A 123 -24.90 54.08 -9.83
C ARG A 123 -25.09 53.24 -11.10
N ALA A 124 -24.99 51.90 -11.04
CA ALA A 124 -25.23 51.06 -12.22
C ALA A 124 -26.74 50.98 -12.56
N VAL A 125 -27.10 51.32 -13.80
CA VAL A 125 -28.47 51.31 -14.35
C VAL A 125 -28.82 49.95 -15.00
N SER A 126 -27.95 48.95 -14.89
CA SER A 126 -28.23 47.61 -15.40
C SER A 126 -29.21 46.86 -14.50
N THR A 127 -30.07 46.01 -15.10
CA THR A 127 -30.86 45.01 -14.39
C THR A 127 -29.99 44.29 -13.36
N PRO A 128 -30.38 44.23 -12.07
CA PRO A 128 -29.58 43.55 -11.07
C PRO A 128 -29.45 42.07 -11.45
N LEU A 129 -28.23 41.62 -11.70
CA LEU A 129 -27.94 40.20 -11.85
C LEU A 129 -28.30 39.50 -10.54
N ASP A 130 -29.11 38.44 -10.61
CA ASP A 130 -29.57 37.69 -9.43
C ASP A 130 -28.44 36.79 -8.91
N HIS A 131 -27.60 37.33 -8.03
CA HIS A 131 -26.53 36.60 -7.37
C HIS A 131 -27.09 35.76 -6.21
N THR A 132 -27.05 34.43 -6.34
CA THR A 132 -27.60 33.54 -5.32
C THR A 132 -26.92 32.17 -5.29
N VAL A 133 -26.80 31.59 -4.09
CA VAL A 133 -26.32 30.21 -3.89
C VAL A 133 -27.31 29.16 -4.42
N LEU A 134 -28.56 29.56 -4.71
CA LEU A 134 -29.62 28.65 -5.16
C LEU A 134 -29.30 28.00 -6.51
N HIS A 135 -28.58 28.68 -7.41
CA HIS A 135 -28.17 28.10 -8.68
C HIS A 135 -27.31 26.85 -8.46
N GLY A 136 -26.30 26.96 -7.59
CA GLY A 136 -25.42 25.86 -7.22
C GLY A 136 -26.13 24.74 -6.48
N LEU A 137 -27.10 25.05 -5.60
CA LEU A 137 -27.89 24.03 -4.91
C LEU A 137 -28.78 23.22 -5.87
N ARG A 138 -29.37 23.87 -6.88
CA ARG A 138 -30.13 23.18 -7.94
C ARG A 138 -29.21 22.26 -8.76
N ALA A 139 -28.07 22.78 -9.22
CA ALA A 139 -27.08 22.00 -9.94
C ALA A 139 -26.50 20.83 -9.11
N ALA A 140 -26.36 21.01 -7.79
CA ALA A 140 -25.96 19.94 -6.88
C ALA A 140 -26.99 18.80 -6.87
N ILE A 141 -28.28 19.12 -6.71
CA ILE A 141 -29.35 18.12 -6.70
C ILE A 141 -29.40 17.35 -8.03
N GLU A 142 -29.25 18.04 -9.16
CA GLU A 142 -29.15 17.41 -10.48
C GLU A 142 -27.95 16.44 -10.54
N ALA A 143 -26.76 16.92 -10.15
CA ALA A 143 -25.53 16.14 -10.12
C ALA A 143 -25.62 14.90 -9.20
N LEU A 144 -26.34 14.97 -8.08
CA LEU A 144 -26.53 13.84 -7.17
C LEU A 144 -27.31 12.69 -7.79
N SER A 145 -28.20 12.99 -8.75
CA SER A 145 -28.97 11.99 -9.48
C SER A 145 -28.18 11.28 -10.58
N GLU A 146 -27.04 11.82 -11.03
CA GLU A 146 -26.16 11.16 -12.00
C GLU A 146 -25.55 9.87 -11.42
N ALA A 147 -25.56 8.77 -12.17
CA ALA A 147 -24.95 7.51 -11.72
C ALA A 147 -23.41 7.56 -11.78
N THR A 148 -22.73 7.08 -10.74
CA THR A 148 -21.26 6.91 -10.76
C THR A 148 -20.87 5.61 -11.45
N GLU A 149 -19.62 5.49 -11.87
CA GLU A 149 -19.11 4.25 -12.46
C GLU A 149 -19.30 3.05 -11.53
N LEU A 150 -19.04 3.22 -10.22
CA LEU A 150 -19.25 2.17 -9.22
C LEU A 150 -20.73 1.79 -9.05
N GLN A 151 -21.64 2.75 -9.12
CA GLN A 151 -23.07 2.49 -9.07
C GLN A 151 -23.54 1.73 -10.32
N LEU A 152 -23.03 2.10 -11.51
CA LEU A 152 -23.31 1.41 -12.77
C LEU A 152 -22.75 -0.02 -12.76
N GLN A 153 -21.52 -0.23 -12.29
CA GLN A 153 -20.93 -1.56 -12.16
C GLN A 153 -21.73 -2.45 -11.20
N LYS A 154 -22.17 -1.93 -10.04
CA LYS A 154 -23.02 -2.68 -9.11
C LYS A 154 -24.39 -3.01 -9.70
N SER A 155 -24.97 -2.10 -10.47
CA SER A 155 -26.24 -2.34 -11.17
C SER A 155 -26.10 -3.46 -12.22
N ARG A 156 -24.98 -3.49 -12.95
CA ARG A 156 -24.68 -4.52 -13.98
C ARG A 156 -24.34 -5.89 -13.39
N ASN A 157 -23.63 -5.93 -12.26
CA ASN A 157 -23.14 -7.16 -11.64
C ASN A 157 -24.07 -7.73 -10.56
N GLY A 158 -25.25 -7.13 -10.34
CA GLY A 158 -26.19 -7.55 -9.31
C GLY A 158 -26.78 -8.92 -9.60
N ILE A 159 -26.25 -9.97 -8.94
CA ILE A 159 -26.76 -11.35 -8.99
C ILE A 159 -28.10 -11.51 -8.23
N ASP A 160 -28.58 -10.49 -7.52
CA ASP A 160 -29.67 -10.68 -6.54
C ASP A 160 -30.55 -9.43 -6.32
N GLY A 161 -31.08 -8.80 -7.37
CA GLY A 161 -32.16 -7.80 -7.26
C GLY A 161 -31.93 -6.59 -6.33
N ALA A 162 -30.71 -6.39 -5.82
CA ALA A 162 -30.40 -5.42 -4.78
C ALA A 162 -30.38 -4.02 -5.40
N LYS A 163 -31.41 -3.22 -5.09
CA LYS A 163 -31.53 -1.83 -5.54
C LYS A 163 -30.31 -1.03 -5.08
N VAL A 164 -29.63 -0.40 -6.04
CA VAL A 164 -28.52 0.53 -5.74
C VAL A 164 -29.09 1.76 -5.03
N LEU A 165 -28.82 1.87 -3.72
CA LEU A 165 -29.24 3.03 -2.93
C LEU A 165 -28.34 4.23 -3.26
N ASN A 166 -28.96 5.36 -3.60
CA ASN A 166 -28.29 6.62 -3.89
C ASN A 166 -28.43 7.58 -2.70
N ASN A 167 -27.57 7.40 -1.70
CA ASN A 167 -27.49 8.26 -0.52
C ASN A 167 -26.31 9.22 -0.63
N THR A 168 -26.55 10.48 -0.34
CA THR A 168 -25.70 11.58 -0.80
C THR A 168 -25.57 12.70 0.23
N ARG A 169 -24.56 13.55 0.08
CA ARG A 169 -24.34 14.71 0.94
C ARG A 169 -24.09 15.98 0.11
N VAL A 170 -24.65 17.08 0.57
CA VAL A 170 -24.31 18.44 0.12
C VAL A 170 -23.76 19.22 1.30
N ILE A 171 -22.60 19.84 1.13
CA ILE A 171 -22.02 20.79 2.08
C ILE A 171 -22.08 22.16 1.41
N CYS A 172 -22.97 23.02 1.88
CA CYS A 172 -23.17 24.37 1.36
C CYS A 172 -22.46 25.37 2.29
N ILE A 173 -21.52 26.15 1.75
CA ILE A 173 -20.89 27.26 2.49
C ILE A 173 -21.44 28.56 1.90
N THR A 174 -22.26 29.26 2.67
CA THR A 174 -23.00 30.46 2.25
C THR A 174 -23.21 31.40 3.44
N SER A 175 -23.94 32.50 3.23
CA SER A 175 -24.31 33.42 4.28
C SER A 175 -25.79 33.76 4.17
N ALA A 176 -26.52 33.61 5.27
CA ALA A 176 -27.91 34.01 5.39
C ALA A 176 -28.07 35.12 6.43
N ARG A 177 -29.04 36.00 6.19
CA ARG A 177 -29.30 37.16 7.05
C ARG A 177 -29.86 36.75 8.42
N ASP A 178 -30.81 35.82 8.41
CA ASP A 178 -31.61 35.44 9.57
C ASP A 178 -32.16 34.01 9.43
N ASN A 179 -32.81 33.52 10.49
CA ASN A 179 -33.41 32.19 10.52
C ASN A 179 -34.50 31.98 9.46
N ASP A 180 -35.24 33.02 9.07
CA ASP A 180 -36.31 32.91 8.07
C ASP A 180 -35.74 32.76 6.66
N SER A 181 -34.64 33.44 6.35
CA SER A 181 -33.86 33.22 5.14
C SER A 181 -33.27 31.81 5.11
N MET A 182 -32.72 31.33 6.23
CA MET A 182 -32.16 29.97 6.30
C MET A 182 -33.24 28.89 6.09
N LYS A 183 -34.38 29.02 6.77
CA LYS A 183 -35.50 28.10 6.59
C LYS A 183 -36.02 28.09 5.16
N ARG A 184 -36.13 29.25 4.52
CA ARG A 184 -36.50 29.36 3.09
C ARG A 184 -35.52 28.62 2.19
N LEU A 185 -34.22 28.68 2.48
CA LEU A 185 -33.19 27.96 1.74
C LEU A 185 -33.41 26.44 1.83
N GLU A 186 -33.65 25.92 3.04
CA GLU A 186 -33.96 24.50 3.28
C GLU A 186 -35.24 24.04 2.57
N ASP A 187 -36.30 24.84 2.63
CA ASP A 187 -37.60 24.54 1.99
C ASP A 187 -37.48 24.53 0.46
N ILE A 188 -36.74 25.48 -0.12
CA ILE A 188 -36.43 25.50 -1.56
C ILE A 188 -35.63 24.26 -1.94
N PHE A 189 -34.60 23.91 -1.17
CA PHE A 189 -33.79 22.70 -1.42
C PHE A 189 -34.65 21.44 -1.42
N LEU A 190 -35.53 21.27 -0.43
CA LEU A 190 -36.44 20.13 -0.35
C LEU A 190 -37.39 20.08 -1.55
N THR A 191 -37.90 21.23 -1.99
CA THR A 191 -38.80 21.31 -3.14
C THR A 191 -38.10 20.85 -4.42
N VAL A 192 -36.88 21.35 -4.68
CA VAL A 192 -36.07 20.97 -5.84
C VAL A 192 -35.68 19.49 -5.77
N LEU A 193 -35.32 18.98 -4.59
CA LEU A 193 -34.97 17.57 -4.39
C LEU A 193 -36.12 16.64 -4.77
N ASN A 194 -37.34 16.97 -4.33
CA ASN A 194 -38.54 16.21 -4.69
C ASN A 194 -38.85 16.27 -6.19
N GLN A 195 -38.65 17.43 -6.83
CA GLN A 195 -38.83 17.57 -8.28
C GLN A 195 -37.82 16.71 -9.05
N GLN A 196 -36.54 16.73 -8.65
CA GLN A 196 -35.51 15.91 -9.29
C GLN A 196 -35.78 14.42 -9.14
N ASN A 197 -36.26 13.96 -7.98
CA ASN A 197 -36.63 12.56 -7.79
C ASN A 197 -37.80 12.11 -8.67
N LYS A 198 -38.79 12.99 -8.93
CA LYS A 198 -39.85 12.72 -9.90
C LYS A 198 -39.28 12.53 -11.30
N MET A 199 -38.36 13.40 -11.72
CA MET A 199 -37.68 13.31 -13.02
C MET A 199 -36.81 12.04 -13.13
N ALA A 200 -36.07 11.71 -12.07
CA ALA A 200 -35.20 10.54 -12.03
C ALA A 200 -36.00 9.22 -12.12
N THR A 201 -37.23 9.18 -11.63
CA THR A 201 -38.11 8.00 -11.74
C THR A 201 -38.51 7.70 -13.19
N THR A 202 -38.56 8.73 -14.04
CA THR A 202 -38.92 8.61 -15.47
C THR A 202 -37.71 8.48 -16.40
N SER A 203 -36.48 8.50 -15.87
CA SER A 203 -35.25 8.53 -16.67
C SER A 203 -34.42 7.27 -16.47
N ASP A 204 -34.00 6.64 -17.57
CA ASP A 204 -33.11 5.47 -17.52
C ASP A 204 -31.65 5.83 -17.16
N ARG A 205 -31.31 7.13 -17.15
CA ARG A 205 -29.94 7.62 -16.92
C ARG A 205 -29.70 8.16 -15.51
N LEU A 206 -30.77 8.46 -14.78
CA LEU A 206 -30.70 9.08 -13.46
C LEU A 206 -31.11 8.09 -12.37
N LEU A 207 -30.55 8.27 -11.18
CA LEU A 207 -30.87 7.50 -9.99
C LEU A 207 -31.68 8.37 -9.01
N PRO A 208 -32.85 7.90 -8.55
CA PRO A 208 -33.56 8.55 -7.46
C PRO A 208 -32.67 8.70 -6.22
N ILE A 209 -32.64 9.90 -5.65
CA ILE A 209 -31.91 10.22 -4.42
C ILE A 209 -32.73 9.68 -3.25
N HIS A 210 -32.21 8.63 -2.61
CA HIS A 210 -32.92 7.93 -1.54
C HIS A 210 -32.80 8.68 -0.20
N HIS A 211 -31.65 9.32 0.03
CA HIS A 211 -31.41 10.20 1.17
C HIS A 211 -30.35 11.24 0.82
N CYS A 212 -30.57 12.47 1.24
CA CYS A 212 -29.62 13.57 1.15
C CYS A 212 -29.36 14.17 2.54
N HIS A 213 -28.09 14.28 2.91
CA HIS A 213 -27.65 15.07 4.06
C HIS A 213 -27.22 16.46 3.59
N LEU A 214 -27.97 17.51 3.95
CA LEU A 214 -27.64 18.90 3.65
C LEU A 214 -26.99 19.55 4.88
N VAL A 215 -25.71 19.86 4.76
CA VAL A 215 -24.91 20.56 5.78
C VAL A 215 -24.74 22.00 5.33
N ILE A 216 -25.25 22.96 6.09
CA ILE A 216 -25.11 24.38 5.76
C ILE A 216 -24.15 25.04 6.76
N ILE A 217 -23.03 25.51 6.24
CA ILE A 217 -22.09 26.36 6.98
C ILE A 217 -22.43 27.81 6.63
N ASN A 218 -23.15 28.46 7.54
CA ASN A 218 -23.44 29.88 7.49
C ASN A 218 -22.22 30.65 8.03
N THR A 219 -21.50 31.35 7.16
CA THR A 219 -20.27 32.05 7.52
C THR A 219 -20.38 33.57 7.46
N PHE A 220 -19.62 34.23 8.32
CA PHE A 220 -19.56 35.68 8.48
C PHE A 220 -18.18 36.13 9.02
N PRO A 221 -17.79 37.41 8.83
CA PRO A 221 -16.54 37.99 9.36
C PRO A 221 -16.44 37.95 10.90
N ILE A 222 -15.22 38.07 11.46
CA ILE A 222 -14.99 38.01 12.91
C ILE A 222 -15.79 39.05 13.70
N ASN A 223 -15.91 40.26 13.14
CA ASN A 223 -16.52 41.43 13.77
C ASN A 223 -18.05 41.49 13.63
N ILE A 224 -18.66 40.52 12.96
CA ILE A 224 -20.11 40.42 12.78
C ILE A 224 -20.62 39.27 13.65
N ASP A 225 -21.82 39.45 14.21
CA ASP A 225 -22.58 38.37 14.84
C ASP A 225 -23.71 37.92 13.92
N SER A 226 -24.00 36.62 13.92
CA SER A 226 -25.06 36.06 13.07
C SER A 226 -26.40 35.96 13.80
N HIS A 227 -27.48 36.24 13.07
CA HIS A 227 -28.85 35.99 13.51
C HIS A 227 -29.40 34.63 13.08
N VAL A 228 -28.53 33.74 12.56
CA VAL A 228 -28.88 32.37 12.20
C VAL A 228 -28.47 31.44 13.33
N ASN A 229 -29.43 30.66 13.85
CA ASN A 229 -29.21 29.71 14.93
C ASN A 229 -28.61 28.40 14.38
N ASN A 230 -27.71 27.82 15.17
CA ASN A 230 -27.23 26.45 14.94
C ASN A 230 -28.36 25.45 15.18
N HIS A 231 -28.38 24.36 14.42
CA HIS A 231 -29.10 23.16 14.84
C HIS A 231 -28.35 21.89 14.41
N PRO A 232 -28.38 20.84 15.25
CA PRO A 232 -27.80 19.54 14.91
C PRO A 232 -28.59 18.86 13.76
N PRO A 233 -28.11 17.71 13.25
CA PRO A 233 -28.83 16.93 12.25
C PRO A 233 -30.31 16.73 12.61
N LYS A 234 -31.19 17.28 11.78
CA LYS A 234 -32.64 17.25 11.92
C LYS A 234 -33.25 16.73 10.62
N SER A 235 -34.11 15.72 10.72
CA SER A 235 -34.86 15.23 9.56
C SER A 235 -35.94 16.23 9.17
N LEU A 236 -35.77 16.91 8.03
CA LEU A 236 -36.77 17.82 7.47
C LEU A 236 -37.82 17.04 6.66
N SER A 237 -37.42 15.93 6.05
CA SER A 237 -38.32 14.98 5.37
C SER A 237 -37.76 13.55 5.44
N GLN A 238 -38.48 12.57 4.88
CA GLN A 238 -37.99 11.18 4.79
C GLN A 238 -36.72 11.03 3.96
N ILE A 239 -36.47 11.95 3.02
CA ILE A 239 -35.34 11.90 2.10
C ILE A 239 -34.29 13.00 2.38
N LEU A 240 -34.54 13.90 3.33
CA LEU A 240 -33.68 15.05 3.61
C LEU A 240 -33.45 15.22 5.11
N THR A 241 -32.17 15.21 5.50
CA THR A 241 -31.71 15.62 6.83
C THR A 241 -30.87 16.88 6.67
N THR A 242 -31.13 17.89 7.50
CA THR A 242 -30.40 19.17 7.47
C THR A 242 -29.66 19.40 8.78
N GLU A 243 -28.49 20.04 8.70
CA GLU A 243 -27.80 20.63 9.84
C GLU A 243 -27.26 22.01 9.47
N VAL A 244 -27.30 22.96 10.40
CA VAL A 244 -26.87 24.35 10.19
C VAL A 244 -25.84 24.73 11.23
N HIS A 245 -24.75 25.30 10.75
CA HIS A 245 -23.65 25.80 11.57
C HIS A 245 -23.30 27.25 11.20
N SER A 246 -23.60 28.17 12.11
CA SER A 246 -23.21 29.57 12.07
C SER A 246 -21.82 29.75 12.68
N ILE A 247 -20.83 30.03 11.83
CA ILE A 247 -19.41 29.99 12.20
C ILE A 247 -18.68 31.19 11.62
N LYS A 248 -17.80 31.81 12.44
CA LYS A 248 -16.90 32.86 11.97
C LYS A 248 -15.92 32.28 10.94
N ALA A 249 -15.68 32.96 9.84
CA ALA A 249 -14.94 32.40 8.69
C ALA A 249 -13.60 31.71 9.03
N PRO A 250 -12.76 32.22 9.96
CA PRO A 250 -11.51 31.54 10.34
C PRO A 250 -11.68 30.18 11.02
N LEU A 251 -12.88 29.86 11.52
CA LEU A 251 -13.20 28.63 12.23
C LEU A 251 -13.87 27.58 11.33
N ILE A 252 -14.12 27.88 10.04
CA ILE A 252 -14.63 26.90 9.07
C ILE A 252 -13.73 25.65 8.99
N PRO A 253 -12.38 25.76 8.94
CA PRO A 253 -11.50 24.58 8.91
C PRO A 253 -11.72 23.66 10.10
N ASN A 254 -11.89 24.23 11.31
CA ASN A 254 -12.10 23.47 12.54
C ASN A 254 -13.42 22.69 12.50
N LYS A 255 -14.47 23.33 11.99
CA LYS A 255 -15.76 22.67 11.84
C LYS A 255 -15.73 21.57 10.79
N LEU A 256 -15.17 21.83 9.62
CA LEU A 256 -15.05 20.81 8.57
C LEU A 256 -14.18 19.63 9.03
N SER A 257 -13.15 19.89 9.83
CA SER A 257 -12.34 18.85 10.48
C SER A 257 -13.11 18.04 11.52
N SER A 258 -14.12 18.61 12.17
CA SER A 258 -15.01 17.88 13.07
C SER A 258 -16.02 17.04 12.28
N LEU A 259 -16.65 17.67 11.28
CA LEU A 259 -17.65 17.03 10.42
C LEU A 259 -17.07 15.86 9.62
N ILE A 260 -15.84 15.97 9.10
CA ILE A 260 -15.22 14.91 8.30
C ILE A 260 -15.11 13.59 9.08
N LEU A 261 -14.89 13.65 10.40
CA LEU A 261 -14.82 12.48 11.26
C LEU A 261 -16.15 11.73 11.30
N GLU A 262 -17.25 12.46 11.47
CA GLU A 262 -18.60 11.88 11.46
C GLU A 262 -19.02 11.41 10.07
N HIS A 263 -18.66 12.21 9.06
CA HIS A 263 -19.00 12.03 7.66
C HIS A 263 -18.41 10.76 7.05
N TYR A 264 -17.22 10.38 7.47
CA TYR A 264 -16.47 9.23 6.94
C TYR A 264 -16.18 8.14 7.96
N ASP A 265 -16.72 8.25 9.18
CA ASP A 265 -16.46 7.30 10.28
C ASP A 265 -14.96 7.17 10.57
N LEU A 266 -14.34 8.33 10.81
CA LEU A 266 -12.93 8.45 11.13
C LEU A 266 -12.73 8.67 12.62
N ALA A 267 -11.52 8.39 13.09
CA ALA A 267 -11.03 8.76 14.41
C ALA A 267 -9.78 9.62 14.27
N SER A 268 -9.55 10.44 15.29
CA SER A 268 -8.30 11.16 15.50
C SER A 268 -7.39 10.38 16.45
N THR A 269 -6.10 10.32 16.09
CA THR A 269 -5.01 9.88 16.97
C THR A 269 -3.97 10.98 17.09
N THR A 270 -3.63 11.36 18.33
CA THR A 270 -2.50 12.23 18.61
C THR A 270 -1.30 11.37 19.01
N VAL A 271 -0.30 11.32 18.14
CA VAL A 271 0.97 10.64 18.39
C VAL A 271 1.89 11.57 19.16
N THR A 272 2.27 11.18 20.36
CA THR A 272 3.07 11.99 21.28
C THR A 272 4.48 11.47 21.46
N GLY A 273 5.36 12.29 22.02
CA GLY A 273 6.72 11.88 22.37
C GLY A 273 7.61 11.63 21.15
N ILE A 274 7.36 12.35 20.04
CA ILE A 274 8.14 12.25 18.81
C ILE A 274 9.47 12.98 19.04
N PRO A 275 10.62 12.26 19.05
CA PRO A 275 11.91 12.89 19.32
C PRO A 275 12.40 13.65 18.08
N MET A 276 12.61 14.96 18.21
CA MET A 276 13.14 15.80 17.15
C MET A 276 14.38 16.56 17.61
N LYS A 277 15.31 16.80 16.68
CA LYS A 277 16.43 17.73 16.90
C LYS A 277 15.96 19.16 16.59
N GLU A 278 16.21 20.11 17.47
CA GLU A 278 15.98 21.53 17.21
C GLU A 278 17.06 22.09 16.26
N GLU A 279 16.68 22.98 15.35
CA GLU A 279 17.64 23.59 14.40
C GLU A 279 18.58 24.61 15.07
N GLN A 280 18.13 25.26 16.15
CA GLN A 280 18.92 26.29 16.84
C GLN A 280 19.73 25.75 18.02
N ASN A 281 19.37 24.57 18.55
CA ASN A 281 20.07 23.92 19.66
C ASN A 281 20.23 22.42 19.38
N ALA A 282 21.33 22.03 18.73
CA ALA A 282 21.61 20.62 18.41
C ALA A 282 21.82 19.72 19.65
N SER A 283 21.92 20.31 20.84
CA SER A 283 22.08 19.64 22.14
C SER A 283 20.76 19.41 22.90
N SER A 284 19.63 19.96 22.47
CA SER A 284 18.29 19.71 23.06
C SER A 284 17.37 18.97 22.07
N SER A 285 16.71 17.93 22.57
CA SER A 285 15.59 17.30 21.86
C SER A 285 14.29 17.73 22.52
N ALA A 286 13.37 18.29 21.73
CA ALA A 286 12.00 18.55 22.15
C ALA A 286 11.07 17.43 21.65
N ASN A 287 10.03 17.14 22.43
CA ASN A 287 8.98 16.20 22.04
C ASN A 287 7.84 16.98 21.40
N TYR A 288 7.42 16.52 20.23
CA TYR A 288 6.28 17.09 19.53
C TYR A 288 5.17 16.06 19.37
N ASP A 289 3.97 16.60 19.16
CA ASP A 289 2.77 15.82 18.94
C ASP A 289 2.32 15.98 17.48
N VAL A 290 1.89 14.88 16.88
CA VAL A 290 1.34 14.87 15.52
C VAL A 290 -0.03 14.22 15.55
N GLU A 291 -1.02 14.94 15.03
CA GLU A 291 -2.36 14.43 14.89
C GLU A 291 -2.57 13.80 13.51
N ILE A 292 -3.17 12.61 13.51
CA ILE A 292 -3.49 11.84 12.31
C ILE A 292 -4.96 11.42 12.34
N PHE A 293 -5.60 11.45 11.17
CA PHE A 293 -6.92 10.86 10.95
C PHE A 293 -6.79 9.52 10.26
N HIS A 294 -7.71 8.61 10.58
CA HIS A 294 -7.83 7.28 9.99
C HIS A 294 -9.22 6.69 10.28
N ALA A 295 -9.55 5.52 9.74
CA ALA A 295 -10.82 4.87 10.03
C ALA A 295 -10.99 4.59 11.54
N SER A 296 -12.20 4.83 12.07
CA SER A 296 -12.52 4.68 13.50
C SER A 296 -12.34 3.23 13.98
N SER A 297 -12.53 2.27 13.09
CA SER A 297 -12.34 0.84 13.30
C SER A 297 -10.96 0.48 13.85
N ALA A 298 -9.91 1.27 13.57
CA ALA A 298 -8.57 1.06 14.13
C ALA A 298 -8.57 1.04 15.66
N HIS A 299 -9.46 1.82 16.30
CA HIS A 299 -9.55 1.94 17.75
C HIS A 299 -10.49 0.93 18.41
N THR A 300 -11.16 0.06 17.64
CA THR A 300 -12.17 -0.87 18.16
C THR A 300 -11.63 -1.70 19.33
N ALA A 301 -10.43 -2.25 19.19
CA ALA A 301 -9.83 -3.12 20.21
C ALA A 301 -9.53 -2.39 21.52
N ILE A 302 -9.01 -1.15 21.45
CA ILE A 302 -8.62 -0.38 22.64
C ILE A 302 -9.79 0.34 23.30
N LEU A 303 -10.85 0.69 22.54
CA LEU A 303 -12.03 1.39 23.06
C LEU A 303 -13.14 0.47 23.56
N LYS A 304 -13.21 -0.77 23.07
CA LYS A 304 -14.12 -1.81 23.60
C LYS A 304 -13.49 -2.67 24.70
N GLY A 305 -12.22 -2.42 25.04
CA GLY A 305 -11.50 -3.11 26.10
C GLY A 305 -11.90 -2.61 27.48
N ASN A 306 -10.90 -2.38 28.35
CA ASN A 306 -11.15 -1.86 29.69
C ASN A 306 -11.59 -0.38 29.63
N ALA A 307 -12.81 -0.08 30.09
CA ALA A 307 -13.37 1.27 30.04
C ALA A 307 -12.51 2.34 30.74
N SER A 308 -11.78 1.97 31.79
CA SER A 308 -10.90 2.91 32.51
C SER A 308 -9.62 3.24 31.73
N ASP A 309 -9.05 2.26 31.02
CA ASP A 309 -7.91 2.49 30.13
C ASP A 309 -8.34 3.26 28.88
N SER A 310 -9.50 2.96 28.31
CA SER A 310 -10.06 3.70 27.17
C SER A 310 -10.35 5.17 27.51
N ALA A 311 -10.80 5.47 28.73
CA ALA A 311 -11.01 6.85 29.17
C ALA A 311 -9.69 7.60 29.39
N ALA A 312 -8.62 6.92 29.79
CA ALA A 312 -7.33 7.55 30.08
C ALA A 312 -6.59 8.04 28.83
N ILE A 313 -6.94 7.51 27.65
CA ILE A 313 -6.29 7.85 26.38
C ILE A 313 -7.14 8.74 25.49
N ARG A 314 -8.37 9.08 25.88
CA ARG A 314 -9.24 9.99 25.12
C ARG A 314 -9.23 11.37 25.73
N THR A 315 -9.00 12.38 24.90
CA THR A 315 -9.02 13.78 25.29
C THR A 315 -9.76 14.60 24.24
N ILE A 316 -10.42 15.69 24.66
CA ILE A 316 -10.97 16.66 23.71
C ILE A 316 -9.79 17.38 23.07
N LYS A 317 -9.76 17.41 21.74
CA LYS A 317 -8.70 18.10 21.01
C LYS A 317 -8.81 19.61 21.25
N GLU A 318 -7.69 20.24 21.61
CA GLU A 318 -7.65 21.67 21.90
C GLU A 318 -8.20 22.50 20.72
N GLY A 319 -9.18 23.36 21.00
CA GLY A 319 -9.82 24.21 20.00
C GLY A 319 -10.81 23.50 19.07
N MET A 320 -11.12 22.22 19.29
CA MET A 320 -12.00 21.41 18.46
C MET A 320 -13.18 20.80 19.24
N GLU A 321 -14.21 20.35 18.53
CA GLU A 321 -15.43 19.76 19.12
C GLU A 321 -15.35 18.23 19.27
N TYR A 322 -14.25 17.59 18.84
CA TYR A 322 -14.09 16.14 18.82
C TYR A 322 -12.99 15.62 19.76
N GLU A 323 -13.07 14.32 20.06
CA GLU A 323 -12.08 13.60 20.84
C GLU A 323 -10.95 13.04 19.97
N THR A 324 -9.73 13.03 20.53
CA THR A 324 -8.56 12.36 19.96
C THR A 324 -8.06 11.27 20.90
N THR A 325 -7.50 10.20 20.34
CA THR A 325 -6.83 9.15 21.11
C THR A 325 -5.35 9.45 21.20
N THR A 326 -4.83 9.64 22.41
CA THR A 326 -3.42 9.94 22.66
C THR A 326 -2.62 8.65 22.78
N LEU A 327 -1.70 8.43 21.84
CA LEU A 327 -0.77 7.30 21.85
C LEU A 327 0.67 7.81 21.82
N LYS A 328 1.58 7.14 22.52
CA LYS A 328 2.98 7.60 22.63
C LYS A 328 3.91 6.78 21.74
N TRP A 329 4.84 7.43 21.07
CA TRP A 329 5.91 6.76 20.34
C TRP A 329 6.76 5.91 21.30
N CYS A 330 6.95 4.63 20.97
CA CYS A 330 7.72 3.72 21.83
C CYS A 330 8.67 2.75 21.09
N THR A 331 8.98 2.95 19.80
CA THR A 331 9.81 1.98 19.05
C THR A 331 11.13 1.66 19.75
N PRO A 332 11.33 0.41 20.24
CA PRO A 332 12.58 0.01 20.88
C PRO A 332 13.74 0.00 19.88
N ARG A 333 14.96 0.25 20.34
CA ARG A 333 16.15 0.20 19.47
C ARG A 333 16.36 -1.24 18.97
N GLY A 334 16.51 -1.42 17.66
CA GLY A 334 16.82 -2.72 17.04
C GLY A 334 15.60 -3.54 16.61
N VAL A 335 14.37 -3.15 16.98
CA VAL A 335 13.15 -3.80 16.50
C VAL A 335 12.79 -3.25 15.12
N THR A 336 12.79 -4.12 14.10
CA THR A 336 12.29 -3.79 12.76
C THR A 336 10.84 -4.25 12.63
N GLY A 337 9.97 -3.43 12.00
CA GLY A 337 8.56 -3.78 11.78
C GLY A 337 8.32 -5.03 10.90
N SER A 338 9.39 -5.68 10.41
CA SER A 338 9.36 -6.95 9.69
C SER A 338 8.98 -8.15 10.56
N GLU A 339 9.10 -8.03 11.88
CA GLU A 339 8.43 -8.92 12.83
C GLU A 339 6.98 -8.45 12.97
N LEU A 340 6.19 -8.67 11.93
CA LEU A 340 4.76 -8.34 11.91
C LEU A 340 4.08 -9.09 13.07
N GLN A 341 3.95 -8.40 14.19
CA GLN A 341 3.06 -8.75 15.29
C GLN A 341 1.66 -8.99 14.71
N ASN A 342 0.92 -9.92 15.30
CA ASN A 342 -0.44 -10.27 14.85
C ASN A 342 -1.28 -9.00 14.67
N CYS A 343 -1.50 -8.62 13.41
CA CYS A 343 -2.20 -7.42 12.99
C CYS A 343 -3.64 -7.80 12.66
N THR A 344 -4.58 -7.20 13.38
CA THR A 344 -6.01 -7.50 13.25
C THR A 344 -6.69 -6.66 12.18
N CYS A 345 -6.21 -5.44 11.96
CA CYS A 345 -6.64 -4.58 10.87
C CYS A 345 -5.60 -3.51 10.55
N MET A 346 -5.67 -2.97 9.35
CA MET A 346 -4.76 -1.95 8.84
C MET A 346 -5.56 -0.88 8.10
N HIS A 347 -5.34 0.40 8.40
CA HIS A 347 -6.05 1.52 7.80
C HIS A 347 -5.09 2.61 7.35
N ARG A 348 -5.39 3.27 6.23
CA ARG A 348 -4.63 4.45 5.78
C ARG A 348 -4.73 5.56 6.83
N ILE A 349 -3.68 6.36 6.92
CA ILE A 349 -3.66 7.56 7.76
C ILE A 349 -3.45 8.80 6.90
N THR A 350 -3.81 9.94 7.46
CA THR A 350 -3.39 11.24 6.94
C THR A 350 -3.13 12.21 8.10
N PRO A 351 -2.03 13.00 8.09
CA PRO A 351 -1.83 14.04 9.09
C PRO A 351 -2.92 15.12 8.99
N VAL A 352 -3.31 15.72 10.11
CA VAL A 352 -4.22 16.87 10.11
C VAL A 352 -3.47 18.12 9.62
N ASP A 353 -2.35 18.46 10.26
CA ASP A 353 -1.45 19.50 9.75
C ASP A 353 -0.31 18.85 8.96
N VAL A 354 -0.50 18.76 7.65
CA VAL A 354 0.44 18.14 6.71
C VAL A 354 1.80 18.84 6.63
N ASN A 355 1.81 20.16 6.76
CA ASN A 355 2.99 20.98 6.47
C ASN A 355 3.78 21.36 7.73
N SER A 356 3.24 21.07 8.91
CA SER A 356 4.00 21.24 10.15
C SER A 356 5.29 20.42 10.15
N ARG A 357 6.34 21.01 10.72
CA ARG A 357 7.64 20.35 10.89
C ARG A 357 7.52 19.00 11.62
N PRO A 358 6.74 18.85 12.71
CA PRO A 358 6.52 17.55 13.35
C PRO A 358 5.91 16.50 12.43
N SER A 359 4.85 16.84 11.68
CA SER A 359 4.21 15.91 10.75
C SER A 359 5.15 15.49 9.64
N LEU A 360 5.87 16.44 9.04
CA LEU A 360 6.87 16.15 8.01
C LEU A 360 7.98 15.22 8.52
N CYS A 361 8.42 15.40 9.76
CA CYS A 361 9.41 14.52 10.37
C CYS A 361 8.88 13.09 10.53
N LEU A 362 7.69 12.92 11.11
CA LEU A 362 7.06 11.61 11.29
C LEU A 362 6.81 10.90 9.94
N ILE A 363 6.23 11.62 8.97
CA ILE A 363 5.88 11.07 7.66
C ILE A 363 7.14 10.65 6.91
N ASN A 364 8.16 11.49 6.83
CA ASN A 364 9.40 11.14 6.16
C ASN A 364 10.14 9.99 6.86
N PHE A 365 10.08 9.92 8.19
CA PHE A 365 10.62 8.79 8.94
C PHE A 365 9.96 7.47 8.50
N LEU A 366 8.63 7.46 8.38
CA LEU A 366 7.85 6.29 7.96
C LEU A 366 8.08 5.94 6.48
N LEU A 367 8.04 6.92 5.59
CA LEU A 367 8.27 6.72 4.15
C LEU A 367 9.68 6.22 3.83
N ASN A 368 10.65 6.45 4.72
CA ASN A 368 11.99 5.89 4.63
C ASN A 368 12.10 4.40 5.01
N GLY A 369 10.97 3.72 5.20
CA GLY A 369 10.91 2.29 5.48
C GLY A 369 11.08 1.95 6.97
N ARG A 370 11.10 2.95 7.85
CA ARG A 370 11.06 2.74 9.29
C ARG A 370 9.62 2.66 9.75
N SER A 371 9.43 2.07 10.93
CA SER A 371 8.11 1.87 11.53
C SER A 371 8.07 2.41 12.95
N VAL A 372 6.91 2.89 13.37
CA VAL A 372 6.70 3.51 14.69
C VAL A 372 5.71 2.68 15.49
N MET A 373 6.15 2.12 16.61
CA MET A 373 5.26 1.47 17.57
C MET A 373 4.62 2.53 18.49
N LEU A 374 3.34 2.32 18.80
CA LEU A 374 2.54 3.23 19.61
C LEU A 374 2.08 2.53 20.90
N GLU A 375 2.52 3.06 22.04
CA GLU A 375 2.14 2.62 23.38
C GLU A 375 0.93 3.39 23.90
N MET A 376 0.04 2.68 24.60
CA MET A 376 -0.98 3.28 25.46
C MET A 376 -0.63 3.06 26.93
N PRO A 377 -0.79 4.08 27.80
CA PRO A 377 -0.69 3.89 29.25
C PRO A 377 -1.86 3.06 29.80
N ARG A 378 -1.62 2.28 30.84
CA ARG A 378 -2.67 1.56 31.60
C ARG A 378 -2.87 2.19 32.96
N LYS A 379 -4.13 2.29 33.41
CA LYS A 379 -4.47 2.86 34.72
C LYS A 379 -3.95 2.03 35.88
N ALA A 380 -3.93 0.70 35.73
CA ALA A 380 -3.40 -0.24 36.72
C ALA A 380 -1.85 -0.26 36.80
N GLY A 381 -1.17 0.63 36.08
CA GLY A 381 0.28 0.61 35.90
C GLY A 381 0.71 -0.25 34.70
N GLY A 382 1.86 0.10 34.12
CA GLY A 382 2.39 -0.54 32.93
C GLY A 382 1.94 0.13 31.62
N LYS A 383 2.43 -0.43 30.51
CA LYS A 383 2.21 0.08 29.16
C LYS A 383 1.97 -1.07 28.21
N ILE A 384 1.20 -0.83 27.15
CA ILE A 384 1.01 -1.82 26.10
C ILE A 384 1.13 -1.19 24.73
N THR A 385 1.87 -1.85 23.85
CA THR A 385 1.93 -1.49 22.44
C THR A 385 0.64 -1.93 21.76
N SER A 386 -0.12 -0.96 21.26
CA SER A 386 -1.44 -1.21 20.68
C SER A 386 -1.47 -1.05 19.17
N HIS A 387 -0.59 -0.21 18.63
CA HIS A 387 -0.58 0.12 17.21
C HIS A 387 0.83 0.19 16.64
N LEU A 388 0.92 0.07 15.31
CA LEU A 388 2.14 0.26 14.53
C LEU A 388 1.83 1.17 13.33
N LEU A 389 2.59 2.26 13.18
CA LEU A 389 2.62 3.04 11.95
C LEU A 389 3.72 2.49 11.05
N ALA A 390 3.39 2.15 9.81
CA ALA A 390 4.37 1.73 8.82
C ALA A 390 3.94 2.15 7.42
N ALA A 391 4.91 2.37 6.54
CA ALA A 391 4.68 2.68 5.15
C ALA A 391 4.73 1.43 4.27
N HIS A 392 3.79 1.30 3.35
CA HIS A 392 3.72 0.24 2.34
C HIS A 392 3.56 0.90 0.96
N GLY A 393 4.56 0.77 0.09
CA GLY A 393 4.46 1.26 -1.29
C GLY A 393 4.28 2.78 -1.44
N GLY A 394 4.71 3.58 -0.46
CA GLY A 394 4.56 5.04 -0.47
C GLY A 394 3.32 5.55 0.28
N GLU A 395 2.44 4.65 0.73
CA GLU A 395 1.28 4.98 1.57
C GLU A 395 1.57 4.63 3.03
N ILE A 396 1.00 5.37 3.99
CA ILE A 396 1.20 5.14 5.42
C ILE A 396 -0.06 4.54 6.03
N PHE A 397 0.12 3.52 6.87
CA PHE A 397 -0.95 2.81 7.53
C PHE A 397 -0.75 2.74 9.05
N ILE A 398 -1.86 2.83 9.77
CA ILE A 398 -1.98 2.43 11.16
C ILE A 398 -2.45 0.97 11.23
N HIS A 399 -1.67 0.14 11.91
CA HIS A 399 -1.93 -1.27 12.13
C HIS A 399 -2.38 -1.45 13.56
N THR A 400 -3.49 -2.16 13.77
CA THR A 400 -3.99 -2.49 15.11
C THR A 400 -3.41 -3.84 15.54
N LEU A 401 -2.61 -3.80 16.60
CA LEU A 401 -1.95 -4.97 17.15
C LEU A 401 -2.85 -5.69 18.15
N CYS A 402 -2.68 -7.01 18.27
CA CYS A 402 -3.32 -7.76 19.34
C CYS A 402 -2.75 -7.34 20.70
N THR A 403 -3.60 -6.77 21.57
CA THR A 403 -3.24 -6.36 22.93
C THR A 403 -3.62 -7.39 24.00
N ALA A 404 -4.38 -8.41 23.60
CA ALA A 404 -4.73 -9.53 24.45
C ALA A 404 -3.64 -10.59 24.44
N ARG A 405 -3.63 -11.43 25.48
CA ARG A 405 -2.80 -12.64 25.50
C ARG A 405 -3.17 -13.51 24.29
N SER A 406 -2.17 -13.96 23.55
CA SER A 406 -2.41 -14.83 22.39
C SER A 406 -2.95 -16.17 22.88
N VAL A 407 -4.03 -16.65 22.27
CA VAL A 407 -4.48 -18.05 22.47
C VAL A 407 -3.50 -19.07 21.89
N LEU A 408 -2.51 -18.59 21.11
CA LEU A 408 -1.42 -19.36 20.53
C LEU A 408 -0.10 -19.18 21.30
N GLU A 409 -0.13 -18.56 22.47
CA GLU A 409 1.02 -18.56 23.38
C GLU A 409 1.28 -19.99 23.87
N ASP A 410 2.55 -20.34 24.08
CA ASP A 410 2.99 -21.69 24.46
C ASP A 410 2.47 -22.81 23.53
N PRO A 411 2.77 -22.76 22.22
CA PRO A 411 2.34 -23.81 21.30
C PRO A 411 2.97 -25.17 21.68
N PRO A 412 2.30 -26.30 21.37
CA PRO A 412 2.87 -27.63 21.59
C PRO A 412 4.25 -27.77 20.95
N SER A 413 5.16 -28.46 21.64
CA SER A 413 6.51 -28.66 21.12
C SER A 413 6.48 -29.42 19.80
N ILE A 414 7.18 -28.90 18.78
CA ILE A 414 7.33 -29.58 17.49
C ILE A 414 7.92 -30.99 17.68
N SER A 415 8.81 -31.18 18.65
CA SER A 415 9.45 -32.48 18.92
C SER A 415 8.51 -33.54 19.49
N GLU A 416 7.37 -33.13 20.05
CA GLU A 416 6.36 -34.01 20.63
C GLU A 416 5.21 -34.32 19.65
N GLY A 417 5.09 -33.51 18.59
CA GLY A 417 4.09 -33.70 17.54
C GLY A 417 4.45 -34.75 16.49
N CYS A 418 3.58 -34.89 15.49
CA CYS A 418 3.80 -35.78 14.35
C CYS A 418 5.09 -35.41 13.61
N GLY A 419 6.01 -36.38 13.47
CA GLY A 419 7.31 -36.15 12.85
C GLY A 419 8.36 -35.48 13.75
N GLY A 420 8.01 -35.10 14.99
CA GLY A 420 8.92 -34.41 15.92
C GLY A 420 10.16 -35.21 16.34
N ARG A 421 10.12 -36.53 16.18
CA ARG A 421 11.24 -37.44 16.44
C ARG A 421 12.14 -37.68 15.22
N VAL A 422 11.76 -37.20 14.04
CA VAL A 422 12.57 -37.29 12.82
C VAL A 422 13.66 -36.24 12.88
N THR A 423 14.92 -36.68 12.83
CA THR A 423 16.09 -35.80 13.05
C THR A 423 16.78 -35.36 11.76
N ASP A 424 16.41 -35.93 10.62
CA ASP A 424 17.14 -35.82 9.36
C ASP A 424 16.28 -35.17 8.25
N TYR A 425 15.39 -34.23 8.61
CA TYR A 425 14.64 -33.46 7.62
C TYR A 425 15.55 -32.68 6.67
N ARG A 426 15.17 -32.60 5.40
CA ARG A 426 15.86 -31.83 4.36
C ARG A 426 15.53 -30.33 4.42
N ILE A 427 15.67 -29.72 5.60
CA ILE A 427 15.27 -28.33 5.87
C ILE A 427 15.99 -27.35 4.92
N THR A 428 17.29 -27.52 4.72
CA THR A 428 18.09 -26.64 3.84
C THR A 428 17.61 -26.70 2.38
N ASP A 429 17.36 -27.90 1.85
CA ASP A 429 16.85 -28.06 0.48
C ASP A 429 15.43 -27.50 0.35
N PHE A 430 14.57 -27.72 1.35
CA PHE A 430 13.22 -27.14 1.35
C PHE A 430 13.26 -25.60 1.41
N GLY A 431 14.18 -25.04 2.20
CA GLY A 431 14.43 -23.59 2.25
C GLY A 431 14.86 -23.02 0.89
N MET A 432 15.66 -23.76 0.12
CA MET A 432 16.00 -23.38 -1.25
C MET A 432 14.79 -23.47 -2.19
N LEU A 433 13.96 -24.51 -2.07
CA LEU A 433 12.72 -24.65 -2.83
C LEU A 433 11.79 -23.45 -2.58
N ILE A 434 11.63 -23.02 -1.32
CA ILE A 434 10.84 -21.83 -0.96
C ILE A 434 11.41 -20.58 -1.66
N LYS A 435 12.72 -20.34 -1.54
CA LYS A 435 13.37 -19.17 -2.15
C LYS A 435 13.18 -19.13 -3.67
N GLN A 436 13.35 -20.27 -4.35
CA GLN A 436 13.20 -20.40 -5.81
C GLN A 436 11.76 -20.23 -6.31
N ASN A 437 10.76 -20.30 -5.41
CA ASN A 437 9.35 -20.17 -5.75
C ASN A 437 8.68 -18.98 -5.04
N THR A 438 9.47 -17.96 -4.67
CA THR A 438 8.97 -16.70 -4.12
C THR A 438 8.02 -16.03 -5.13
N LEU A 439 6.83 -15.65 -4.68
CA LEU A 439 5.84 -14.98 -5.52
C LEU A 439 6.24 -13.55 -5.84
N LEU A 440 5.94 -13.10 -7.05
CA LEU A 440 6.18 -11.73 -7.51
C LEU A 440 4.89 -11.16 -8.12
N PRO A 441 4.55 -9.88 -7.85
CA PRO A 441 3.42 -9.23 -8.47
C PRO A 441 3.74 -8.94 -9.95
N ILE A 442 2.88 -9.44 -10.85
CA ILE A 442 3.00 -9.23 -12.30
C ILE A 442 1.84 -8.35 -12.75
N LYS A 443 2.13 -7.23 -13.43
CA LYS A 443 1.10 -6.43 -14.10
C LYS A 443 0.63 -7.18 -15.35
N VAL A 444 -0.60 -7.66 -15.34
CA VAL A 444 -1.23 -8.25 -16.52
C VAL A 444 -1.60 -7.11 -17.47
N LYS A 445 -1.11 -7.14 -18.71
CA LYS A 445 -1.53 -6.17 -19.72
C LYS A 445 -2.95 -6.52 -20.19
N PRO A 446 -3.88 -5.54 -20.24
CA PRO A 446 -5.18 -5.77 -20.85
C PRO A 446 -4.99 -6.03 -22.35
N GLY A 447 -5.52 -7.13 -22.87
CA GLY A 447 -5.50 -7.46 -24.31
C GLY A 447 -4.75 -8.74 -24.69
N ASN A 448 -4.09 -9.45 -23.76
CA ASN A 448 -3.59 -10.80 -24.05
C ASN A 448 -4.75 -11.80 -23.89
N GLU A 449 -5.37 -12.16 -25.01
CA GLU A 449 -6.27 -13.31 -25.13
C GLU A 449 -5.48 -14.61 -25.04
N GLU A 450 -5.04 -15.02 -23.83
CA GLU A 450 -4.70 -16.40 -23.45
C GLU A 450 -4.30 -16.51 -21.95
N PRO A 451 -4.64 -17.61 -21.25
CA PRO A 451 -5.79 -17.61 -20.35
C PRO A 451 -5.48 -18.25 -18.98
N GLU A 452 -4.25 -18.18 -18.50
CA GLU A 452 -3.87 -18.78 -17.22
C GLU A 452 -3.36 -17.71 -16.25
N GLN A 453 -4.10 -17.54 -15.16
CA GLN A 453 -3.75 -16.57 -14.12
C GLN A 453 -2.33 -16.87 -13.60
N PRO A 454 -1.47 -15.86 -13.37
CA PRO A 454 -0.10 -16.08 -12.89
C PRO A 454 -0.01 -16.96 -11.64
N ILE A 455 -1.00 -16.86 -10.75
CA ILE A 455 -1.09 -17.70 -9.55
C ILE A 455 -1.30 -19.18 -9.89
N GLN A 456 -2.06 -19.48 -10.94
CA GLN A 456 -2.31 -20.84 -11.38
C GLN A 456 -1.05 -21.47 -11.96
N LYS A 457 -0.29 -20.70 -12.77
CA LYS A 457 1.04 -21.12 -13.25
C LYS A 457 1.99 -21.48 -12.11
N MET A 458 2.00 -20.68 -11.04
CA MET A 458 2.81 -20.95 -9.85
C MET A 458 2.36 -22.20 -9.10
N LYS A 459 1.04 -22.44 -8.98
CA LYS A 459 0.51 -23.69 -8.40
C LYS A 459 0.91 -24.91 -9.23
N THR A 460 0.77 -24.84 -10.56
CA THR A 460 1.17 -25.92 -11.48
C THR A 460 2.67 -26.20 -11.38
N ARG A 461 3.50 -25.14 -11.31
CA ARG A 461 4.95 -25.25 -11.09
C ARG A 461 5.28 -25.96 -9.78
N LEU A 462 4.68 -25.53 -8.66
CA LEU A 462 4.92 -26.14 -7.36
C LEU A 462 4.48 -27.60 -7.36
N SER A 463 3.29 -27.91 -7.90
CA SER A 463 2.81 -29.28 -8.03
C SER A 463 3.81 -30.18 -8.74
N ARG A 464 4.41 -29.71 -9.84
CA ARG A 464 5.45 -30.46 -10.58
C ARG A 464 6.72 -30.64 -9.75
N LEU A 465 7.25 -29.58 -9.15
CA LEU A 465 8.46 -29.63 -8.33
C LEU A 465 8.32 -30.55 -7.10
N THR A 466 7.09 -30.75 -6.61
CA THR A 466 6.82 -31.55 -5.41
C THR A 466 6.21 -32.92 -5.70
N ARG A 467 6.13 -33.38 -6.97
CA ARG A 467 5.59 -34.73 -7.27
C ARG A 467 6.43 -35.84 -6.68
N TYR A 468 7.76 -35.69 -6.72
CA TYR A 468 8.70 -36.54 -6.02
C TYR A 468 9.67 -35.65 -5.24
N TRP A 469 9.37 -35.44 -3.95
CA TRP A 469 10.19 -34.61 -3.06
C TRP A 469 10.34 -35.29 -1.68
N PRO A 470 11.35 -36.15 -1.51
CA PRO A 470 11.59 -36.85 -0.26
C PRO A 470 11.87 -35.88 0.89
N LEU A 471 11.17 -36.03 2.01
CA LEU A 471 11.22 -35.09 3.14
C LEU A 471 12.45 -35.26 4.03
N THR A 472 13.02 -36.46 4.09
CA THR A 472 14.17 -36.80 4.95
C THR A 472 15.38 -37.17 4.13
N ILE A 473 16.57 -36.96 4.69
CA ILE A 473 17.85 -37.31 4.10
C ILE A 473 17.89 -38.83 3.90
N SER A 474 17.47 -39.61 4.89
CA SER A 474 17.45 -41.08 4.84
C SER A 474 16.52 -41.67 3.77
N SER A 475 15.50 -40.93 3.34
CA SER A 475 14.51 -41.39 2.33
C SER A 475 14.93 -41.18 0.87
N THR A 476 16.14 -40.70 0.60
CA THR A 476 16.60 -40.42 -0.77
C THR A 476 18.08 -40.70 -0.95
N LEU A 477 18.47 -41.30 -2.06
CA LEU A 477 19.83 -41.42 -2.53
C LEU A 477 20.13 -40.34 -3.56
N ILE A 478 19.24 -40.14 -4.53
CA ILE A 478 19.48 -39.24 -5.68
C ILE A 478 19.77 -37.80 -5.25
N PHE A 479 19.07 -37.29 -4.23
CA PHE A 479 19.24 -35.90 -3.77
C PHE A 479 20.39 -35.72 -2.78
N ASN A 480 20.91 -36.81 -2.20
CA ASN A 480 22.09 -36.79 -1.32
C ASN A 480 23.41 -36.93 -2.11
N LEU A 481 23.32 -37.52 -3.30
CA LEU A 481 24.44 -37.84 -4.17
C LEU A 481 24.52 -36.89 -5.36
N LYS A 482 24.25 -35.60 -5.15
CA LYS A 482 24.10 -34.58 -6.21
C LYS A 482 25.21 -34.64 -7.29
N ASN A 483 26.45 -34.91 -6.89
CA ASN A 483 27.60 -35.03 -7.79
C ASN A 483 27.42 -36.06 -8.92
N TYR A 484 26.63 -37.11 -8.69
CA TYR A 484 26.38 -38.18 -9.66
C TYR A 484 25.11 -37.94 -10.48
N PHE A 485 24.14 -37.21 -9.94
CA PHE A 485 22.82 -37.05 -10.55
C PHE A 485 22.60 -35.69 -11.20
N ASP A 486 23.30 -34.64 -10.78
CA ASP A 486 23.14 -33.32 -11.39
C ASP A 486 23.64 -33.33 -12.85
N PRO A 487 22.92 -32.66 -13.77
CA PRO A 487 21.79 -31.75 -13.54
C PRO A 487 20.38 -32.41 -13.62
N LEU A 488 20.27 -33.75 -13.75
CA LEU A 488 19.03 -34.45 -14.12
C LEU A 488 17.83 -34.10 -13.23
N PRO A 489 17.90 -34.16 -11.87
CA PRO A 489 16.75 -33.84 -11.02
C PRO A 489 16.20 -32.42 -11.20
N THR A 490 17.08 -31.47 -11.56
CA THR A 490 16.68 -30.08 -11.81
C THR A 490 16.05 -29.91 -13.19
N LEU A 491 16.55 -30.64 -14.20
CA LEU A 491 16.05 -30.53 -15.57
C LEU A 491 14.71 -31.25 -15.75
N ILE A 492 14.55 -32.44 -15.16
CA ILE A 492 13.34 -33.26 -15.32
C ILE A 492 12.08 -32.61 -14.72
N THR A 493 12.24 -31.60 -13.86
CA THR A 493 11.12 -30.88 -13.23
C THR A 493 10.77 -29.55 -13.92
N LYS A 494 11.47 -29.19 -15.01
CA LYS A 494 11.15 -28.02 -15.85
C LYS A 494 9.82 -28.21 -16.57
N ASP A 495 9.19 -27.12 -17.01
CA ASP A 495 7.92 -27.20 -17.76
C ASP A 495 8.10 -27.82 -19.15
N LYS A 496 9.19 -27.44 -19.82
CA LYS A 496 9.65 -27.98 -21.10
C LYS A 496 11.14 -28.24 -21.00
N MET A 497 11.63 -29.18 -21.80
CA MET A 497 13.03 -29.59 -21.85
C MET A 497 13.54 -29.46 -23.28
N THR A 498 14.70 -28.83 -23.45
CA THR A 498 15.37 -28.70 -24.76
C THR A 498 16.14 -29.96 -25.13
N ASP A 499 16.58 -30.08 -26.39
CA ASP A 499 17.35 -31.24 -26.83
C ASP A 499 18.74 -31.33 -26.17
N GLU A 500 19.35 -30.18 -25.87
CA GLU A 500 20.59 -30.11 -25.08
C GLU A 500 20.35 -30.62 -23.65
N GLU A 501 19.25 -30.21 -23.01
CA GLU A 501 18.90 -30.68 -21.67
C GLU A 501 18.56 -32.18 -21.65
N LEU A 502 17.92 -32.69 -22.69
CA LEU A 502 17.70 -34.12 -22.92
C LEU A 502 19.03 -34.86 -23.01
N PHE A 503 19.99 -34.35 -23.78
CA PHE A 503 21.32 -34.92 -23.90
C PHE A 503 22.04 -34.99 -22.54
N GLN A 504 22.01 -33.91 -21.75
CA GLN A 504 22.59 -33.89 -20.41
C GLN A 504 21.94 -34.93 -19.48
N CYS A 505 20.62 -35.11 -19.55
CA CYS A 505 19.93 -36.15 -18.78
C CYS A 505 20.36 -37.57 -19.20
N LYS A 506 20.46 -37.84 -20.51
CA LYS A 506 20.95 -39.13 -21.02
C LYS A 506 22.39 -39.40 -20.59
N LYS A 507 23.26 -38.39 -20.64
CA LYS A 507 24.66 -38.48 -20.18
C LYS A 507 24.77 -38.91 -18.72
N VAL A 508 23.92 -38.35 -17.84
CA VAL A 508 23.85 -38.77 -16.44
C VAL A 508 23.47 -40.25 -16.33
N ILE A 509 22.46 -40.71 -17.07
CA ILE A 509 22.02 -42.12 -17.07
C ILE A 509 23.16 -43.05 -17.51
N TYR A 510 23.83 -42.76 -18.64
CA TYR A 510 24.93 -43.59 -19.13
C TYR A 510 26.13 -43.63 -18.17
N ASN A 511 26.45 -42.50 -17.52
CA ASN A 511 27.49 -42.48 -16.49
C ASN A 511 27.13 -43.38 -15.31
N LEU A 512 25.87 -43.40 -14.87
CA LEU A 512 25.42 -44.27 -13.78
C LEU A 512 25.54 -45.76 -14.14
N ILE A 513 25.24 -46.15 -15.38
CA ILE A 513 25.44 -47.52 -15.88
C ILE A 513 26.94 -47.87 -15.86
N SER A 514 27.80 -46.97 -16.32
CA SER A 514 29.25 -47.18 -16.29
C SER A 514 29.74 -47.43 -14.86
N LEU A 515 29.26 -46.65 -13.89
CA LEU A 515 29.60 -46.83 -12.47
C LEU A 515 29.09 -48.17 -11.92
N GLU A 516 27.86 -48.56 -12.25
CA GLU A 516 27.28 -49.85 -11.84
C GLU A 516 28.04 -51.04 -12.44
N SER A 517 28.40 -50.97 -13.72
CA SER A 517 29.17 -52.02 -14.41
C SER A 517 30.54 -52.28 -13.78
N LYS A 518 31.12 -51.25 -13.14
CA LYS A 518 32.37 -51.29 -12.38
C LYS A 518 32.15 -51.60 -10.90
N MET A 519 30.89 -51.69 -10.46
CA MET A 519 30.48 -51.84 -9.05
C MET A 519 31.16 -50.81 -8.15
N GLU A 520 31.27 -49.57 -8.63
CA GLU A 520 31.86 -48.47 -7.89
C GLU A 520 30.98 -48.10 -6.69
N PRO A 521 31.57 -47.83 -5.52
CA PRO A 521 30.79 -47.41 -4.36
C PRO A 521 30.23 -46.00 -4.55
N LEU A 522 28.90 -45.86 -4.48
CA LEU A 522 28.23 -44.56 -4.40
C LEU A 522 28.42 -43.98 -2.99
N HIS A 523 29.36 -43.05 -2.84
CA HIS A 523 29.71 -42.47 -1.54
C HIS A 523 28.84 -41.25 -1.20
N PRO A 524 27.94 -41.33 -0.19
CA PRO A 524 27.27 -40.13 0.33
C PRO A 524 28.29 -39.20 0.98
N LEU A 525 28.24 -37.91 0.63
CA LEU A 525 29.26 -36.92 0.97
C LEU A 525 29.50 -36.72 2.49
N ASN A 526 28.58 -37.14 3.35
CA ASN A 526 28.61 -36.84 4.79
C ASN A 526 28.09 -37.97 5.71
N SER A 527 28.12 -39.24 5.28
CA SER A 527 27.72 -40.33 6.18
C SER A 527 28.84 -40.68 7.17
N GLY A 528 28.81 -40.07 8.34
CA GLY A 528 29.57 -40.55 9.49
C GLY A 528 29.20 -42.00 9.82
N GLN A 529 30.13 -42.93 9.60
CA GLN A 529 30.29 -44.28 10.16
C GLN A 529 29.07 -45.20 10.49
N ARG A 530 27.85 -44.94 9.99
CA ARG A 530 26.65 -45.74 10.33
C ARG A 530 25.85 -46.27 9.14
N VAL A 531 26.46 -46.50 7.99
CA VAL A 531 25.88 -47.39 6.97
C VAL A 531 26.73 -48.66 6.90
N LYS A 532 26.56 -49.51 7.90
CA LYS A 532 27.17 -50.84 7.91
C LYS A 532 26.30 -51.76 7.05
N GLY A 533 26.72 -52.00 5.81
CA GLY A 533 26.44 -53.25 5.09
C GLY A 533 25.15 -53.34 4.27
N GLN A 534 24.82 -52.37 3.42
CA GLN A 534 24.02 -52.70 2.23
C GLN A 534 24.94 -53.29 1.16
N LYS A 535 24.51 -54.37 0.51
CA LYS A 535 25.25 -54.91 -0.65
C LYS A 535 25.23 -53.86 -1.75
N ARG A 536 26.32 -53.67 -2.49
CA ARG A 536 26.41 -52.63 -3.53
C ARG A 536 25.30 -52.76 -4.56
N GLU A 537 24.97 -53.99 -4.94
CA GLU A 537 23.84 -54.33 -5.81
C GLU A 537 22.49 -53.79 -5.26
N GLU A 538 22.26 -53.88 -3.95
CA GLU A 538 21.04 -53.35 -3.32
C GLU A 538 21.02 -51.81 -3.34
N GLN A 539 22.18 -51.18 -3.20
CA GLN A 539 22.32 -49.72 -3.27
C GLN A 539 22.01 -49.20 -4.68
N TYR A 540 22.54 -49.85 -5.73
CA TYR A 540 22.24 -49.52 -7.12
C TYR A 540 20.76 -49.80 -7.46
N LYS A 541 20.21 -50.93 -7.00
CA LYS A 541 18.78 -51.24 -7.15
C LYS A 541 17.89 -50.18 -6.51
N ALA A 542 18.19 -49.76 -5.27
CA ALA A 542 17.45 -48.70 -4.59
C ALA A 542 17.56 -47.36 -5.33
N MET A 543 18.75 -47.03 -5.82
CA MET A 543 19.02 -45.82 -6.60
C MET A 543 18.23 -45.78 -7.91
N TRP A 544 18.25 -46.86 -8.70
CA TRP A 544 17.53 -46.94 -9.97
C TRP A 544 16.01 -46.88 -9.79
N ASN A 545 15.47 -47.58 -8.78
CA ASN A 545 14.05 -47.49 -8.43
C ASN A 545 13.65 -46.05 -8.07
N GLU A 546 14.51 -45.34 -7.34
CA GLU A 546 14.28 -43.95 -6.97
C GLU A 546 14.32 -43.02 -8.19
N LEU A 547 15.32 -43.19 -9.04
CA LEU A 547 15.50 -42.40 -10.26
C LEU A 547 14.34 -42.65 -11.24
N GLU A 548 13.92 -43.90 -11.43
CA GLU A 548 12.73 -44.24 -12.22
C GLU A 548 11.49 -43.53 -11.64
N THR A 549 11.31 -43.58 -10.32
CA THR A 549 10.18 -42.91 -9.66
C THR A 549 10.19 -41.40 -9.91
N LEU A 550 11.34 -40.73 -9.82
CA LEU A 550 11.46 -39.31 -10.12
C LEU A 550 11.08 -39.00 -11.57
N VAL A 551 11.65 -39.74 -12.53
CA VAL A 551 11.44 -39.50 -13.97
C VAL A 551 10.01 -39.79 -14.37
N LYS A 552 9.45 -40.93 -13.93
CA LYS A 552 8.07 -41.37 -14.22
C LYS A 552 7.01 -40.39 -13.72
N ASN A 553 7.29 -39.66 -12.65
CA ASN A 553 6.39 -38.64 -12.13
C ASN A 553 6.37 -37.34 -12.97
N ASN A 554 7.30 -37.17 -13.92
CA ASN A 554 7.51 -35.95 -14.70
C ASN A 554 7.46 -36.19 -16.22
N LEU A 555 6.47 -36.95 -16.72
CA LEU A 555 6.33 -37.32 -18.15
C LEU A 555 5.41 -36.39 -18.97
N HIS A 556 5.62 -35.08 -18.89
CA HIS A 556 4.71 -34.06 -19.42
C HIS A 556 5.12 -33.50 -20.79
N SER A 557 6.38 -33.60 -21.22
CA SER A 557 6.78 -33.32 -22.62
C SER A 557 7.35 -34.55 -23.31
N GLU A 558 7.44 -34.52 -24.64
CA GLU A 558 8.07 -35.58 -25.44
C GLU A 558 9.52 -35.84 -25.00
N ASN A 559 10.33 -34.78 -24.81
CA ASN A 559 11.68 -34.92 -24.30
C ASN A 559 11.74 -35.54 -22.89
N HIS A 560 10.78 -35.28 -22.00
CA HIS A 560 10.71 -35.99 -20.72
C HIS A 560 10.42 -37.49 -20.89
N ARG A 561 9.52 -37.85 -21.83
CA ARG A 561 9.27 -39.26 -22.18
C ARG A 561 10.51 -39.91 -22.76
N ASN A 562 11.30 -39.19 -23.57
CA ASN A 562 12.55 -39.70 -24.14
C ASN A 562 13.61 -39.96 -23.07
N VAL A 563 13.69 -39.16 -22.00
CA VAL A 563 14.55 -39.48 -20.83
C VAL A 563 14.08 -40.77 -20.16
N TYR A 564 12.77 -40.95 -19.98
CA TYR A 564 12.22 -42.17 -19.38
C TYR A 564 12.45 -43.41 -20.23
N THR A 565 12.25 -43.31 -21.55
CA THR A 565 12.55 -44.40 -22.49
C THR A 565 14.02 -44.78 -22.42
N CYS A 566 14.93 -43.80 -22.43
CA CYS A 566 16.37 -44.04 -22.26
C CYS A 566 16.67 -44.78 -20.94
N LEU A 567 16.07 -44.34 -19.83
CA LEU A 567 16.23 -45.01 -18.54
C LEU A 567 15.73 -46.47 -18.57
N LEU A 568 14.59 -46.73 -19.21
CA LEU A 568 14.04 -48.10 -19.34
C LEU A 568 14.87 -48.99 -20.27
N GLU A 569 15.41 -48.46 -21.37
CA GLU A 569 16.30 -49.19 -22.27
C GLU A 569 17.60 -49.58 -21.56
N CYS A 570 18.13 -48.64 -20.76
CA CYS A 570 19.36 -48.82 -20.00
C CYS A 570 19.23 -49.78 -18.81
N HIS A 571 18.06 -49.81 -18.16
CA HIS A 571 17.82 -50.56 -16.91
C HIS A 571 16.85 -51.75 -17.10
N LYS A 572 16.82 -52.35 -18.30
CA LYS A 572 16.06 -53.60 -18.58
C LYS A 572 16.86 -54.90 -18.40
N PHE A 573 17.94 -54.88 -17.61
CA PHE A 573 18.77 -56.06 -17.30
C PHE A 573 18.49 -56.67 -15.92
N ASN A 574 17.24 -56.74 -15.49
CA ASN A 574 16.85 -57.54 -14.34
C ASN A 574 15.51 -58.21 -14.61
N PHE A 575 15.51 -59.27 -15.44
CA PHE A 575 14.63 -60.46 -15.29
C PHE A 575 14.93 -61.61 -16.29
N ASP A 576 16.11 -61.71 -16.90
CA ASP A 576 16.57 -62.99 -17.48
C ASP A 576 18.10 -63.07 -17.42
N GLU A 577 18.61 -64.15 -16.84
CA GLU A 577 20.02 -64.36 -16.45
C GLU A 577 20.97 -64.67 -17.61
N ASP A 578 20.53 -64.55 -18.87
CA ASP A 578 21.32 -65.00 -20.02
C ASP A 578 21.58 -63.86 -21.02
N LYS A 579 22.74 -63.19 -20.89
CA LYS A 579 23.63 -62.75 -22.01
C LYS A 579 24.77 -61.84 -21.53
N ILE A 580 25.91 -62.47 -21.24
CA ILE A 580 27.21 -61.80 -21.07
C ILE A 580 27.80 -61.54 -22.47
N ALA A 581 27.24 -60.59 -23.23
CA ALA A 581 27.77 -60.24 -24.56
C ALA A 581 27.73 -58.74 -24.95
N ASP A 582 27.05 -57.86 -24.20
CA ASP A 582 26.83 -56.46 -24.65
C ASP A 582 27.84 -55.43 -24.11
N LYS A 583 29.01 -55.88 -23.64
CA LYS A 583 30.06 -54.97 -23.13
C LYS A 583 30.67 -54.05 -24.19
N VAL A 584 30.39 -54.28 -25.48
CA VAL A 584 31.00 -53.56 -26.61
C VAL A 584 30.15 -52.37 -27.09
N GLU A 585 28.83 -52.35 -26.87
CA GLU A 585 27.97 -51.25 -27.33
C GLU A 585 27.95 -50.02 -26.39
N LEU A 586 28.24 -50.21 -25.09
CA LEU A 586 28.20 -49.13 -24.10
C LEU A 586 29.40 -48.16 -24.23
N ASP A 587 30.60 -48.68 -24.52
CA ASP A 587 31.80 -47.87 -24.73
C ASP A 587 31.72 -47.07 -26.05
N ASP A 588 31.10 -47.63 -27.10
CA ASP A 588 30.84 -46.91 -28.35
C ASP A 588 29.79 -45.80 -28.18
N ALA A 589 28.74 -46.02 -27.38
CA ALA A 589 27.77 -44.99 -27.03
C ALA A 589 28.41 -43.85 -26.21
N LEU A 590 29.28 -44.17 -25.24
CA LEU A 590 30.04 -43.18 -24.46
C LEU A 590 31.02 -42.39 -25.35
N HIS A 591 31.69 -43.05 -26.31
CA HIS A 591 32.60 -42.40 -27.25
C HIS A 591 31.89 -41.47 -28.25
N GLN A 592 30.68 -41.84 -28.72
CA GLN A 592 29.85 -40.97 -29.56
C GLN A 592 29.36 -39.73 -28.82
N LEU A 593 29.16 -39.80 -27.50
CA LEU A 593 28.76 -38.67 -26.66
C LEU A 593 29.93 -37.73 -26.33
N ASP A 594 31.13 -38.27 -26.08
CA ASP A 594 32.34 -37.46 -25.80
C ASP A 594 32.86 -36.73 -27.05
N SER A 595 32.51 -37.18 -28.26
CA SER A 595 32.86 -36.53 -29.54
C SER A 595 31.91 -35.40 -29.95
N MET A 596 30.76 -35.24 -29.28
CA MET A 596 29.82 -34.12 -29.48
C MET A 596 29.99 -32.97 -28.46
N GLY A 597 30.76 -33.16 -27.38
CA GLY A 597 31.00 -32.16 -26.34
C GLY A 597 32.35 -31.44 -26.48
N ALA A 598 32.33 -30.16 -26.83
CA ALA A 598 33.52 -29.34 -26.97
C ALA A 598 34.29 -29.14 -25.64
N GLY A 599 35.59 -29.49 -25.64
CA GLY A 599 36.68 -28.85 -24.88
C GLY A 599 36.83 -29.20 -23.39
N LYS A 600 37.71 -30.17 -23.07
CA LYS A 600 38.24 -30.40 -21.71
C LYS A 600 39.44 -29.47 -21.44
N SER A 601 39.50 -28.88 -20.24
CA SER A 601 40.73 -28.36 -19.64
C SER A 601 40.88 -28.97 -18.25
N ASP A 602 41.89 -29.82 -18.09
CA ASP A 602 42.28 -30.49 -16.84
C ASP A 602 42.74 -29.51 -15.76
N GLN A 603 42.43 -29.83 -14.50
CA GLN A 603 43.30 -29.50 -13.35
C GLN A 603 42.92 -30.35 -12.11
N GLU A 604 43.82 -31.24 -11.73
CA GLU A 604 43.85 -31.99 -10.46
C GLU A 604 44.41 -31.12 -9.32
N ILE A 605 43.81 -31.17 -8.11
CA ILE A 605 44.42 -30.71 -6.84
C ILE A 605 43.92 -31.61 -5.66
N PRO A 606 44.75 -31.92 -4.63
CA PRO A 606 44.77 -33.24 -3.97
C PRO A 606 44.03 -33.33 -2.63
N ARG A 607 43.80 -34.58 -2.19
CA ARG A 607 43.27 -34.99 -0.88
C ARG A 607 44.27 -34.72 0.26
N ALA A 608 43.79 -34.16 1.37
CA ALA A 608 44.45 -34.22 2.67
C ALA A 608 43.52 -34.86 3.72
N SER A 609 44.10 -35.74 4.53
CA SER A 609 43.48 -36.45 5.65
C SER A 609 43.83 -35.77 6.97
N VAL A 610 42.98 -35.94 8.00
CA VAL A 610 43.32 -36.23 9.42
C VAL A 610 42.03 -36.12 10.28
N ILE A 611 41.81 -37.14 11.10
CA ILE A 611 40.75 -37.24 12.13
C ILE A 611 41.39 -36.91 13.48
N ARG A 612 40.69 -36.15 14.34
CA ARG A 612 40.75 -36.37 15.80
C ARG A 612 39.44 -35.97 16.48
N ALA A 613 38.93 -36.91 17.28
CA ALA A 613 37.72 -36.81 18.06
C ALA A 613 37.91 -35.96 19.33
N THR A 614 36.86 -35.26 19.78
CA THR A 614 36.46 -35.17 21.19
C THR A 614 34.97 -34.80 21.29
N THR A 615 34.42 -35.09 22.45
CA THR A 615 33.04 -35.23 22.86
C THR A 615 32.33 -33.89 23.15
N ASP A 616 31.00 -34.01 23.30
CA ASP A 616 30.06 -33.10 23.97
C ASP A 616 29.28 -32.09 23.10
N SER A 617 27.95 -32.11 23.24
CA SER A 617 27.06 -31.06 22.71
C SER A 617 27.09 -29.87 23.66
N PRO A 618 27.41 -28.66 23.16
CA PRO A 618 26.37 -27.63 23.11
C PRO A 618 26.52 -26.64 21.94
N MET A 619 25.39 -26.07 21.52
CA MET A 619 25.25 -24.93 20.60
C MET A 619 25.79 -25.08 19.16
N SER A 620 25.00 -24.55 18.22
CA SER A 620 25.31 -24.42 16.80
C SER A 620 26.75 -23.96 16.55
N PRO A 621 27.49 -24.56 15.60
CA PRO A 621 28.83 -24.10 15.29
C PRO A 621 28.80 -22.66 14.71
N PRO A 622 29.79 -21.81 15.02
CA PRO A 622 29.94 -20.49 14.40
C PRO A 622 30.22 -20.64 12.89
N PRO A 623 29.92 -19.62 12.08
CA PRO A 623 30.06 -19.72 10.62
C PRO A 623 31.53 -19.89 10.27
N LEU A 624 31.92 -21.08 9.80
CA LEU A 624 33.25 -21.28 9.26
C LEU A 624 33.30 -20.89 7.79
N THR A 625 34.08 -19.84 7.57
CA THR A 625 34.66 -19.35 6.32
C THR A 625 33.70 -18.59 5.39
N SER A 626 33.90 -17.28 5.42
CA SER A 626 33.44 -16.29 4.47
C SER A 626 33.77 -16.69 3.03
N ILE A 627 32.81 -17.25 2.30
CA ILE A 627 32.71 -16.93 0.89
C ILE A 627 32.07 -15.54 0.86
N VAL A 628 32.91 -14.53 0.71
CA VAL A 628 32.50 -13.19 0.33
C VAL A 628 31.62 -13.34 -0.92
N PRO A 629 30.32 -13.05 -0.86
CA PRO A 629 29.56 -12.86 -2.09
C PRO A 629 30.19 -11.64 -2.76
N ALA A 630 30.49 -11.72 -4.06
CA ALA A 630 30.98 -10.58 -4.82
C ALA A 630 29.88 -9.50 -4.92
N ILE A 631 29.70 -8.73 -3.85
CA ILE A 631 28.88 -7.53 -3.77
C ILE A 631 29.71 -6.51 -2.98
N SER A 632 30.08 -5.42 -3.66
CA SER A 632 30.74 -4.20 -3.15
C SER A 632 32.26 -4.22 -2.97
N ARG A 633 32.99 -4.01 -4.08
CA ARG A 633 34.06 -3.00 -4.11
C ARG A 633 33.80 -2.03 -5.26
N ASN A 634 33.44 -0.80 -4.91
CA ASN A 634 33.60 0.34 -5.82
C ASN A 634 35.09 0.56 -6.05
N SER A 635 35.58 0.25 -7.25
CA SER A 635 36.64 1.03 -7.88
C SER A 635 36.34 1.13 -9.36
N SER A 636 36.21 2.37 -9.80
CA SER A 636 36.23 2.83 -11.19
C SER A 636 37.13 2.01 -12.11
N SER A 637 36.54 1.31 -13.08
CA SER A 637 37.21 0.96 -14.34
C SER A 637 36.17 0.67 -15.42
N ARG A 638 36.16 1.50 -16.47
CA ARG A 638 35.49 1.24 -17.74
C ARG A 638 36.34 0.20 -18.49
N ASN A 639 35.82 -1.01 -18.74
CA ASN A 639 35.97 -1.76 -20.01
C ASN A 639 35.41 -3.19 -19.95
N GLY A 640 34.54 -3.51 -20.92
CA GLY A 640 34.61 -4.72 -21.77
C GLY A 640 34.13 -6.08 -21.24
N GLY A 641 33.03 -6.60 -21.81
CA GLY A 641 32.68 -8.03 -21.81
C GLY A 641 31.24 -8.29 -22.26
N ILE A 642 31.02 -8.59 -23.55
CA ILE A 642 29.70 -8.67 -24.23
C ILE A 642 28.96 -10.03 -24.03
N TYR A 643 29.48 -10.95 -23.21
CA TYR A 643 28.88 -12.28 -23.06
C TYR A 643 28.30 -12.53 -21.66
N ASN A 644 26.97 -12.51 -21.62
CA ASN A 644 26.11 -13.42 -20.87
C ASN A 644 26.27 -13.46 -19.32
N THR A 645 25.62 -12.50 -18.65
CA THR A 645 25.07 -12.74 -17.30
C THR A 645 23.55 -12.51 -17.38
N GLN A 646 22.79 -13.61 -17.49
CA GLN A 646 21.34 -13.54 -17.34
C GLN A 646 21.04 -13.15 -15.88
N ARG A 647 20.84 -11.86 -15.63
CA ARG A 647 20.35 -11.38 -14.34
C ARG A 647 18.98 -12.00 -14.08
N SER A 648 18.80 -12.58 -12.91
CA SER A 648 17.47 -13.05 -12.53
C SER A 648 16.52 -11.85 -12.38
N LEU A 649 15.22 -12.05 -12.65
CA LEU A 649 14.21 -11.02 -12.36
C LEU A 649 14.27 -10.57 -10.89
N LEU A 650 14.70 -11.44 -9.98
CA LEU A 650 14.94 -11.15 -8.57
C LEU A 650 16.06 -10.13 -8.35
N GLU A 651 17.20 -10.27 -9.04
CA GLU A 651 18.29 -9.29 -9.00
C GLU A 651 17.90 -7.96 -9.63
N ILE A 652 17.12 -7.99 -10.71
CA ILE A 652 16.60 -6.79 -11.36
C ILE A 652 15.61 -6.07 -10.43
N PHE A 653 14.73 -6.80 -9.74
CA PHE A 653 13.75 -6.20 -8.85
C PHE A 653 14.36 -5.66 -7.54
N THR A 654 15.26 -6.42 -6.89
CA THR A 654 15.97 -6.00 -5.68
C THR A 654 16.94 -4.83 -5.92
N SER A 655 17.48 -4.70 -7.14
CA SER A 655 18.24 -3.51 -7.53
C SER A 655 17.34 -2.30 -7.85
N GLN A 656 16.09 -2.51 -8.29
CA GLN A 656 15.11 -1.44 -8.55
C GLN A 656 14.47 -0.85 -7.28
N GLU A 657 14.38 -1.60 -6.17
CA GLU A 657 13.82 -1.08 -4.91
C GLU A 657 14.60 0.12 -4.35
N LYS A 658 15.87 0.29 -4.75
CA LYS A 658 16.69 1.38 -4.22
C LYS A 658 16.34 2.75 -4.81
N ILE A 659 15.74 2.83 -6.01
CA ILE A 659 15.50 4.12 -6.68
C ILE A 659 14.26 4.02 -7.60
N LYS A 660 13.06 4.11 -7.03
CA LYS A 660 11.91 4.68 -7.77
C LYS A 660 11.55 6.01 -7.12
N PRO A 661 11.25 7.08 -7.88
CA PRO A 661 10.63 8.27 -7.31
C PRO A 661 9.34 7.80 -6.63
N ARG A 662 9.31 7.94 -5.30
CA ARG A 662 8.22 7.43 -4.46
C ARG A 662 6.99 8.25 -4.80
N GLN A 663 5.89 7.59 -5.15
CA GLN A 663 4.61 8.28 -5.35
C GLN A 663 4.20 8.92 -4.02
N GLU A 664 3.95 10.22 -4.06
CA GLU A 664 3.30 10.92 -2.95
C GLU A 664 1.86 10.42 -2.77
N PHE A 665 1.26 10.72 -1.61
CA PHE A 665 -0.17 10.48 -1.37
C PHE A 665 -1.00 10.98 -2.55
N LEU A 666 -2.07 10.26 -2.93
CA LEU A 666 -2.90 10.62 -4.07
C LEU A 666 -3.51 12.03 -3.96
N GLY A 667 -3.81 12.50 -2.75
CA GLY A 667 -4.23 13.89 -2.50
C GLY A 667 -3.12 14.92 -2.75
N ARG A 668 -1.85 14.51 -2.83
CA ARG A 668 -0.66 15.35 -3.03
C ARG A 668 -0.01 15.19 -4.40
N GLN A 669 -0.53 14.35 -5.30
CA GLN A 669 0.04 14.21 -6.64
C GLN A 669 -0.10 15.53 -7.43
N THR A 670 0.95 16.35 -7.34
CA THR A 670 1.22 17.49 -8.22
C THR A 670 2.25 17.04 -9.25
N GLU A 671 2.00 17.27 -10.54
CA GLU A 671 2.94 16.92 -11.63
C GLU A 671 4.25 17.75 -11.62
N SER A 672 4.42 18.68 -10.67
CA SER A 672 5.58 19.58 -10.58
C SER A 672 6.09 19.69 -9.14
N LEU A 673 7.39 19.42 -8.95
CA LEU A 673 8.14 19.66 -7.70
C LEU A 673 8.53 21.14 -7.48
N VAL A 674 7.98 22.07 -8.26
CA VAL A 674 8.28 23.50 -8.15
C VAL A 674 6.99 24.32 -8.08
N TYR A 675 6.76 24.93 -6.91
CA TYR A 675 5.73 25.95 -6.73
C TYR A 675 6.23 27.29 -7.28
N LYS A 676 5.43 27.96 -8.11
CA LYS A 676 5.56 29.40 -8.37
C LYS A 676 4.31 30.08 -7.82
N LEU A 677 4.47 30.81 -6.73
CA LEU A 677 3.46 31.77 -6.28
C LEU A 677 3.37 32.86 -7.38
N TYR A 678 2.18 33.11 -7.91
CA TYR A 678 1.89 34.14 -8.92
C TYR A 678 2.40 33.89 -10.36
N THR A 679 1.84 32.90 -11.05
CA THR A 679 2.00 32.74 -12.52
C THR A 679 1.48 33.92 -13.35
N ASN A 680 0.68 34.80 -12.76
CA ASN A 680 -0.01 35.89 -13.45
C ASN A 680 0.70 37.25 -13.31
N LEU A 681 1.78 37.31 -12.52
CA LEU A 681 2.67 38.47 -12.50
C LEU A 681 3.55 38.39 -13.76
N LYS A 682 3.08 39.01 -14.84
CA LYS A 682 3.92 39.28 -16.00
C LYS A 682 5.15 40.06 -15.50
N THR A 683 6.34 39.49 -15.68
CA THR A 683 7.60 40.22 -15.54
C THR A 683 7.78 41.14 -16.73
N ASP A 684 6.89 42.13 -16.89
CA ASP A 684 7.06 43.22 -17.83
C ASP A 684 7.40 44.47 -17.00
N ASP A 685 8.66 44.57 -16.58
CA ASP A 685 9.48 45.79 -16.66
C ASP A 685 10.86 45.53 -16.03
N ARG A 686 11.78 45.01 -16.85
CA ARG A 686 13.20 45.28 -16.64
C ARG A 686 13.68 45.94 -17.93
N GLY A 687 13.59 47.27 -17.96
CA GLY A 687 14.21 48.09 -18.99
C GLY A 687 15.70 47.77 -19.16
N PRO A 688 16.32 48.22 -20.26
CA PRO A 688 17.68 47.85 -20.61
C PRO A 688 18.65 48.34 -19.53
N ARG A 689 19.45 47.44 -18.96
CA ARG A 689 20.59 47.81 -18.12
C ARG A 689 21.63 48.46 -19.02
N GLU A 690 21.73 49.78 -18.96
CA GLU A 690 22.91 50.50 -19.42
C GLU A 690 24.11 50.15 -18.54
N ASN A 691 25.25 50.00 -19.20
CA ASN A 691 26.55 49.73 -18.59
C ASN A 691 26.92 50.86 -17.63
N MET A 692 27.14 50.55 -16.35
CA MET A 692 27.97 51.38 -15.49
C MET A 692 29.31 50.70 -15.31
N GLU A 693 30.32 51.35 -15.90
CA GLU A 693 31.73 51.10 -15.69
C GLU A 693 32.13 51.35 -14.23
N VAL A 694 33.21 50.69 -13.86
CA VAL A 694 33.88 50.73 -12.58
C VAL A 694 34.64 52.05 -12.44
N GLU A 695 34.35 52.83 -11.41
CA GLU A 695 35.31 53.56 -10.58
C GLU A 695 34.88 53.50 -9.11
#